data_AF-A0A556TWT1-F1
#
_entry.id   AF-A0A556TWT1-F1
#
_cell.length_a   1.000
_cell.length_b   1.000
_cell.length_c   1.000
_cell.angle_alpha   90.00
_cell.angle_beta   90.00
_cell.angle_gamma   90.00
#
_symmetry.space_group_name_H-M   'P 1'
#
loop_
_entity.id
_entity.type
_entity.pdbx_description
1 polymer ?
#
loop_
_entity_poly.entity_id
_entity_poly.type
_entity_poly.pdbx_seq_one_letter_code
_entity_poly.pdbx_strand_id
1 'polypeptide(L)'
;MRFHKIANVNKALEYITSKGVKLVSIGAEEIVDGNVKMTLGMIWTIILRFAIQDISVEETSAKEGLLLWCQRKTAPYRNVNVQNFHCSWKDGLAFCALIHRHRPDLIDYAKLNKDDHLGNLNLALEIAEKHLDIPKMLDPEDIINTPKPDERAIMTYVSCFYHAFAGAEQAETAANRICKVLGVNQENEKFMEDYEKLASDLLDWICQTTPWLEDRTTKTSMAFMRKKLEDFRDYRRIHKPPKVQEKCQLEINFNTLQTKLRISNRPAYMPSEGKMVSDIASAWQGLEQVEKGYEEWLLSELRRLERVDHLAEKFQQKAFTHESWAKGRDELLTNKDYEQASLTDVRALLRRHEAFESDLAAHQDRVEQIAAIAQELNELDYHAAATINEQCQQICDQWDKLGTQTQKRREALEISGTIVDKSGRTLSGQTGEAFVISVSHVKPLCIGLNCALGATEMRPFIETIGKSTEAFIICYPNAGLPNTFGGYDETPECTATYLKGIVLSGLEPFRIGPYTNFVNIGERCNVAGSRRFARLIMAGKYEDALSIAKAQVEMGAQVLDINMDEGMLEGPVAMARFCNLIASEPDIAKVPLCIDSSNFAVIEAGLKCCQGKCIVNSISLKEGEESFLRYAKQVHRYGAAVVVMAFDEEGQATDIDQKVQICTRAYNLLTKKVGFNPNDIIFDPNILTIGTGMEEHNMYAINFIKATRIIKETLSGARVSGGLSNLSFSFRGMEAIREAMHGVFLYHAIKDGMDMGIVNAGSLPVYDDIDKELLMLCENLIWNRDPEATEKLLLYAQNNAKGGKKVIQTDEWRKGSVEERLEYALVKVIKSARVMKKAVAYLIPFMEKEREEMTAISGAPDDSDPYQGTIVLATVKGDVHDIGKNIVGVVLGCNNFRVIDLGVMIPCDQILKVAVERKAGQPQFLGMRVFDSYNLRKLVDFIDWKPFFDVWQLRGKYPNRGYPKIFNDKTVGEEARRVFDDALRLLNRLIDSKGLQARGISGFWRAQSHGDDILVYAEDVTPTSSNHSATFHGLRQQAEKDSASSEPYLCLADFVAPLESRVQDYVGLFAVAVFGAEKLSQEFEGQGDVYSSIMVKALADRLAEAFAEELHARVRKEFWAYSKKEDLSASDLHKLRYSGIRPAPGYPSQPDHTEKHTMWRLAQIQEKTGICLTESLAMTPAAAVSGLYFSNPKSTYFAVGKITKEQVEDYARRKEIPVTEAEKWLAPNLAYDTD
;
A
#
# COMPACT_ATOMS: atom_id res chain seq x y z
N MET A 1 -65.09 -56.65 -71.46
CA MET A 1 -65.52 -57.33 -70.23
C MET A 1 -66.18 -56.34 -69.27
N ARG A 2 -67.08 -56.79 -68.38
CA ARG A 2 -67.85 -55.93 -67.45
C ARG A 2 -66.96 -54.95 -66.66
N PHE A 3 -65.81 -55.41 -66.18
CA PHE A 3 -64.89 -54.57 -65.41
C PHE A 3 -64.29 -53.38 -66.20
N HIS A 4 -64.04 -53.51 -67.52
CA HIS A 4 -63.63 -52.37 -68.35
C HIS A 4 -64.73 -51.29 -68.43
N LYS A 5 -66.00 -51.70 -68.48
CA LYS A 5 -67.13 -50.75 -68.48
C LYS A 5 -67.24 -50.04 -67.14
N ILE A 6 -67.07 -50.75 -66.02
CA ILE A 6 -67.09 -50.17 -64.67
C ILE A 6 -65.94 -49.16 -64.50
N ALA A 7 -64.73 -49.49 -64.96
CA ALA A 7 -63.59 -48.57 -64.89
C ALA A 7 -63.84 -47.26 -65.68
N ASN A 8 -64.46 -47.34 -66.86
CA ASN A 8 -64.81 -46.16 -67.64
C ASN A 8 -65.88 -45.31 -66.94
N VAL A 9 -66.92 -45.94 -66.39
CA VAL A 9 -67.97 -45.24 -65.66
C VAL A 9 -67.41 -44.60 -64.38
N ASN A 10 -66.55 -45.29 -63.63
CA ASN A 10 -65.88 -44.70 -62.45
C ASN A 10 -65.10 -43.43 -62.79
N LYS A 11 -64.29 -43.45 -63.87
CA LYS A 11 -63.58 -42.24 -64.32
C LYS A 11 -64.54 -41.09 -64.66
N ALA A 12 -65.68 -41.41 -65.28
CA ALA A 12 -66.70 -40.41 -65.56
C ALA A 12 -67.33 -39.86 -64.28
N LEU A 13 -67.70 -40.72 -63.32
CA LEU A 13 -68.28 -40.30 -62.03
C LEU A 13 -67.31 -39.46 -61.19
N GLU A 14 -66.01 -39.80 -61.19
CA GLU A 14 -64.96 -39.00 -60.56
C GLU A 14 -64.88 -37.60 -61.17
N TYR A 15 -64.85 -37.53 -62.51
CA TYR A 15 -64.86 -36.24 -63.20
C TYR A 15 -66.12 -35.43 -62.88
N ILE A 16 -67.29 -36.05 -62.96
CA ILE A 16 -68.58 -35.41 -62.66
C ILE A 16 -68.61 -34.86 -61.21
N THR A 17 -68.11 -35.63 -60.25
CA THR A 17 -67.99 -35.21 -58.85
C THR A 17 -67.04 -34.01 -58.69
N SER A 18 -65.89 -34.03 -59.39
CA SER A 18 -64.92 -32.93 -59.40
C SER A 18 -65.48 -31.61 -59.92
N LYS A 19 -66.52 -31.66 -60.78
CA LYS A 19 -67.23 -30.48 -61.30
C LYS A 19 -68.41 -30.03 -60.42
N GLY A 20 -68.54 -30.62 -59.23
CA GLY A 20 -69.49 -30.20 -58.20
C GLY A 20 -70.89 -30.81 -58.33
N VAL A 21 -71.06 -31.89 -59.08
CA VAL A 21 -72.32 -32.65 -59.14
C VAL A 21 -72.40 -33.58 -57.93
N LYS A 22 -73.48 -33.48 -57.14
CA LYS A 22 -73.74 -34.41 -56.02
C LYS A 22 -74.36 -35.70 -56.53
N LEU A 23 -73.57 -36.77 -56.55
CA LEU A 23 -74.03 -38.13 -56.86
C LEU A 23 -74.40 -38.84 -55.54
N VAL A 24 -75.70 -38.83 -55.19
CA VAL A 24 -76.20 -39.53 -53.99
C VAL A 24 -76.82 -40.85 -54.43
N SER A 25 -76.30 -41.97 -53.92
CA SER A 25 -76.79 -43.33 -54.18
C SER A 25 -76.67 -43.82 -55.64
N ILE A 26 -75.70 -43.31 -56.40
CA ILE A 26 -75.42 -43.74 -57.79
C ILE A 26 -73.99 -44.30 -57.86
N GLY A 27 -73.86 -45.62 -58.01
CA GLY A 27 -72.58 -46.33 -58.19
C GLY A 27 -72.32 -46.72 -59.66
N ALA A 28 -71.05 -46.99 -60.01
CA ALA A 28 -70.70 -47.36 -61.39
C ALA A 28 -71.27 -48.72 -61.80
N GLU A 29 -71.39 -49.65 -60.87
CA GLU A 29 -72.04 -50.95 -61.05
C GLU A 29 -73.50 -50.81 -61.48
N GLU A 30 -74.27 -49.93 -60.84
CA GLU A 30 -75.69 -49.69 -61.16
C GLU A 30 -75.88 -49.21 -62.61
N ILE A 31 -74.95 -48.38 -63.10
CA ILE A 31 -74.98 -47.86 -64.48
C ILE A 31 -74.59 -48.96 -65.47
N VAL A 32 -73.54 -49.72 -65.18
CA VAL A 32 -73.05 -50.78 -66.09
C VAL A 32 -74.01 -51.97 -66.16
N ASP A 33 -74.69 -52.28 -65.06
CA ASP A 33 -75.66 -53.37 -64.97
C ASP A 33 -77.05 -52.97 -65.49
N GLY A 34 -77.22 -51.72 -65.93
CA GLY A 34 -78.41 -51.27 -66.65
C GLY A 34 -79.59 -50.88 -65.74
N ASN A 35 -79.32 -50.41 -64.52
CA ASN A 35 -80.38 -49.84 -63.67
C ASN A 35 -80.86 -48.52 -64.28
N VAL A 36 -81.97 -48.59 -65.00
CA VAL A 36 -82.54 -47.47 -65.76
C VAL A 36 -82.85 -46.28 -64.86
N LYS A 37 -83.36 -46.50 -63.63
CA LYS A 37 -83.70 -45.41 -62.70
C LYS A 37 -82.46 -44.65 -62.23
N MET A 38 -81.38 -45.37 -61.89
CA MET A 38 -80.12 -44.75 -61.46
C MET A 38 -79.41 -44.04 -62.61
N THR A 39 -79.48 -44.61 -63.81
CA THR A 39 -78.92 -43.99 -65.02
C THR A 39 -79.63 -42.68 -65.35
N LEU A 40 -80.97 -42.67 -65.34
CA LEU A 40 -81.74 -41.44 -65.54
C LEU A 40 -81.51 -40.42 -64.40
N GLY A 41 -81.35 -40.89 -63.16
CA GLY A 41 -80.98 -40.06 -62.02
C GLY A 41 -79.64 -39.34 -62.21
N MET A 42 -78.62 -40.05 -62.71
CA MET A 42 -77.30 -39.51 -63.02
C MET A 42 -77.35 -38.47 -64.14
N ILE A 43 -78.05 -38.78 -65.24
CA ILE A 43 -78.17 -37.84 -66.36
C ILE A 43 -78.90 -36.57 -65.92
N TRP A 44 -79.94 -36.69 -65.10
CA TRP A 44 -80.63 -35.52 -64.56
C TRP A 44 -79.73 -34.63 -63.69
N THR A 45 -78.89 -35.20 -62.82
CA THR A 45 -77.99 -34.37 -61.98
C THR A 45 -76.92 -33.66 -62.81
N ILE A 46 -76.47 -34.26 -63.91
CA ILE A 46 -75.58 -33.61 -64.88
C ILE A 46 -76.30 -32.45 -65.57
N ILE A 47 -77.51 -32.67 -66.11
CA ILE A 47 -78.31 -31.62 -66.76
C ILE A 47 -78.61 -30.48 -65.79
N LEU A 48 -79.03 -30.81 -64.57
CA LEU A 48 -79.33 -29.83 -63.54
C LEU A 48 -78.10 -28.96 -63.27
N ARG A 49 -76.91 -29.54 -63.12
CA ARG A 49 -75.68 -28.78 -62.83
C ARG A 49 -75.25 -27.89 -63.98
N PHE A 50 -75.16 -28.43 -65.19
CA PHE A 50 -74.51 -27.76 -66.31
C PHE A 50 -75.44 -26.94 -67.19
N ALA A 51 -76.73 -27.30 -67.25
CA ALA A 51 -77.69 -26.61 -68.10
C ALA A 51 -78.68 -25.74 -67.31
N ILE A 52 -78.91 -26.00 -66.03
CA ILE A 52 -79.94 -25.27 -65.27
C ILE A 52 -79.33 -24.45 -64.14
N GLN A 53 -78.39 -25.00 -63.36
CA GLN A 53 -77.90 -24.38 -62.12
C GLN A 53 -77.19 -23.04 -62.33
N ASP A 54 -76.56 -22.83 -63.49
CA ASP A 54 -75.87 -21.58 -63.83
C ASP A 54 -76.84 -20.46 -64.27
N ILE A 55 -78.15 -20.73 -64.34
CA ILE A 55 -79.19 -19.73 -64.57
C ILE A 55 -79.49 -19.03 -63.25
N SER A 56 -78.89 -17.86 -63.02
CA SER A 56 -79.20 -17.01 -61.87
C SER A 56 -79.89 -15.72 -62.32
N VAL A 57 -81.17 -15.59 -62.00
CA VAL A 57 -81.91 -14.33 -62.17
C VAL A 57 -82.31 -13.86 -60.78
N GLU A 58 -81.83 -12.68 -60.38
CA GLU A 58 -82.20 -12.01 -59.12
C GLU A 58 -82.04 -12.88 -57.86
N GLU A 59 -80.89 -13.53 -57.69
CA GLU A 59 -80.52 -14.31 -56.49
C GLU A 59 -81.49 -15.46 -56.10
N THR A 60 -82.38 -15.88 -57.01
CA THR A 60 -83.28 -17.03 -56.80
C THR A 60 -82.62 -18.35 -57.15
N SER A 61 -83.16 -19.48 -56.64
CA SER A 61 -82.64 -20.80 -57.01
C SER A 61 -82.81 -21.04 -58.51
N ALA A 62 -81.90 -21.79 -59.14
CA ALA A 62 -81.90 -21.97 -60.59
C ALA A 62 -83.24 -22.42 -61.21
N LYS A 63 -83.99 -23.26 -60.50
CA LYS A 63 -85.35 -23.67 -60.89
C LYS A 63 -86.33 -22.50 -60.84
N GLU A 64 -86.29 -21.71 -59.76
CA GLU A 64 -87.14 -20.53 -59.58
C GLU A 64 -86.77 -19.44 -60.58
N GLY A 65 -85.47 -19.22 -60.84
CA GLY A 65 -84.99 -18.28 -61.84
C GLY A 65 -85.45 -18.64 -63.25
N LEU A 66 -85.36 -19.92 -63.64
CA LEU A 66 -85.89 -20.37 -64.93
C LEU A 66 -87.42 -20.24 -65.01
N LEU A 67 -88.15 -20.53 -63.92
CA LEU A 67 -89.60 -20.40 -63.87
C LEU A 67 -90.03 -18.93 -63.97
N LEU A 68 -89.36 -18.05 -63.23
CA LEU A 68 -89.56 -16.60 -63.24
C LEU A 68 -89.28 -16.02 -64.62
N TRP A 69 -88.21 -16.49 -65.29
CA TRP A 69 -87.93 -16.11 -66.67
C TRP A 69 -89.09 -16.48 -67.60
N CYS A 70 -89.59 -17.72 -67.53
CA CYS A 70 -90.74 -18.15 -68.33
C CYS A 70 -91.96 -17.26 -68.06
N GLN A 71 -92.31 -17.08 -66.78
CA GLN A 71 -93.43 -16.24 -66.34
C GLN A 71 -93.34 -14.81 -66.88
N ARG A 72 -92.17 -14.18 -66.77
CA ARG A 72 -91.95 -12.81 -67.26
C ARG A 72 -92.09 -12.71 -68.77
N LYS A 73 -91.54 -13.69 -69.51
CA LYS A 73 -91.60 -13.69 -70.98
C LYS A 73 -93.00 -13.99 -71.50
N THR A 74 -93.76 -14.84 -70.82
CA THR A 74 -95.13 -15.19 -71.22
C THR A 74 -96.22 -14.33 -70.58
N ALA A 75 -95.91 -13.47 -69.60
CA ALA A 75 -96.89 -12.59 -68.93
C ALA A 75 -97.82 -11.78 -69.87
N PRO A 76 -97.36 -11.29 -71.05
CA PRO A 76 -98.25 -10.58 -71.97
C PRO A 76 -99.34 -11.43 -72.63
N TYR A 77 -99.22 -12.76 -72.62
CA TYR A 77 -100.13 -13.68 -73.31
C TYR A 77 -101.24 -14.14 -72.35
N ARG A 78 -102.43 -13.56 -72.49
CA ARG A 78 -103.55 -13.77 -71.57
C ARG A 78 -104.02 -15.22 -71.45
N ASN A 79 -103.82 -16.03 -72.50
CA ASN A 79 -104.19 -17.44 -72.53
C ASN A 79 -103.12 -18.38 -71.94
N VAL A 80 -101.98 -17.85 -71.48
CA VAL A 80 -100.88 -18.63 -70.90
C VAL A 80 -100.63 -18.23 -69.45
N ASN A 81 -100.62 -19.21 -68.56
CA ASN A 81 -100.27 -19.00 -67.15
C ASN A 81 -99.31 -20.09 -66.67
N VAL A 82 -98.02 -19.74 -66.63
CA VAL A 82 -96.95 -20.66 -66.24
C VAL A 82 -96.74 -20.63 -64.72
N GLN A 83 -97.14 -21.69 -64.02
CA GLN A 83 -96.99 -21.82 -62.56
C GLN A 83 -96.04 -22.95 -62.15
N ASN A 84 -95.82 -23.91 -63.05
CA ASN A 84 -95.00 -25.10 -62.81
C ASN A 84 -94.42 -25.60 -64.13
N PHE A 85 -93.47 -26.54 -64.05
CA PHE A 85 -92.90 -27.19 -65.23
C PHE A 85 -93.64 -28.51 -65.59
N HIS A 86 -94.93 -28.64 -65.27
CA HIS A 86 -95.71 -29.82 -65.67
C HIS A 86 -97.01 -29.44 -66.37
N CYS A 87 -98.06 -29.12 -65.62
CA CYS A 87 -99.41 -28.94 -66.17
C CYS A 87 -99.56 -27.62 -66.94
N SER A 88 -98.78 -26.59 -66.61
CA SER A 88 -98.82 -25.30 -67.31
C SER A 88 -98.38 -25.35 -68.77
N TRP A 89 -97.72 -26.43 -69.19
CA TRP A 89 -97.17 -26.59 -70.55
C TRP A 89 -97.98 -27.56 -71.41
N LYS A 90 -99.05 -28.13 -70.85
CA LYS A 90 -99.80 -29.25 -71.44
C LYS A 90 -100.62 -28.87 -72.68
N ASP A 91 -101.05 -27.62 -72.79
CA ASP A 91 -101.83 -27.11 -73.93
C ASP A 91 -100.97 -26.63 -75.11
N GLY A 92 -99.63 -26.67 -74.97
CA GLY A 92 -98.66 -26.23 -75.96
C GLY A 92 -98.51 -24.72 -76.11
N LEU A 93 -99.46 -23.93 -75.60
CA LEU A 93 -99.47 -22.47 -75.79
C LEU A 93 -98.28 -21.79 -75.11
N ALA A 94 -97.82 -22.30 -73.96
CA ALA A 94 -96.65 -21.76 -73.26
C ALA A 94 -95.35 -21.85 -74.08
N PHE A 95 -95.14 -22.95 -74.81
CA PHE A 95 -93.98 -23.10 -75.71
C PHE A 95 -94.09 -22.14 -76.91
N CYS A 96 -95.26 -22.08 -77.53
CA CYS A 96 -95.55 -21.13 -78.62
C CYS A 96 -95.32 -19.68 -78.18
N ALA A 97 -95.74 -19.31 -76.97
CA ALA A 97 -95.61 -17.96 -76.44
C ALA A 97 -94.15 -17.57 -76.18
N LEU A 98 -93.33 -18.50 -75.66
CA LEU A 98 -91.89 -18.27 -75.50
C LEU A 98 -91.21 -18.03 -76.86
N ILE A 99 -91.50 -18.86 -77.85
CA ILE A 99 -90.95 -18.69 -79.21
C ILE A 99 -91.40 -17.35 -79.78
N HIS A 100 -92.71 -17.05 -79.77
CA HIS A 100 -93.25 -15.80 -80.30
C HIS A 100 -92.69 -14.56 -79.60
N ARG A 101 -92.44 -14.63 -78.28
CA ARG A 101 -91.93 -13.48 -77.52
C ARG A 101 -90.53 -13.06 -77.96
N HIS A 102 -89.70 -14.03 -78.31
CA HIS A 102 -88.31 -13.82 -78.71
C HIS A 102 -88.15 -13.72 -80.22
N ARG A 103 -88.96 -14.46 -80.97
CA ARG A 103 -88.95 -14.57 -82.43
C ARG A 103 -90.39 -14.59 -82.96
N PRO A 104 -91.06 -13.41 -82.95
CA PRO A 104 -92.44 -13.30 -83.40
C PRO A 104 -92.62 -13.63 -84.89
N ASP A 105 -91.53 -13.56 -85.66
CA ASP A 105 -91.46 -13.92 -87.07
C ASP A 105 -91.71 -15.41 -87.35
N LEU A 106 -91.48 -16.29 -86.36
CA LEU A 106 -91.52 -17.74 -86.57
C LEU A 106 -92.88 -18.38 -86.31
N ILE A 107 -93.78 -17.70 -85.60
CA ILE A 107 -95.09 -18.28 -85.23
C ILE A 107 -96.18 -17.21 -85.26
N ASP A 108 -97.32 -17.52 -85.89
CA ASP A 108 -98.49 -16.64 -85.87
C ASP A 108 -99.39 -17.02 -84.69
N TYR A 109 -99.14 -16.38 -83.54
CA TYR A 109 -99.79 -16.76 -82.28
C TYR A 109 -101.32 -16.57 -82.30
N ALA A 110 -101.85 -15.67 -83.14
CA ALA A 110 -103.28 -15.38 -83.20
C ALA A 110 -104.11 -16.53 -83.81
N LYS A 111 -103.47 -17.43 -84.58
CA LYS A 111 -104.12 -18.58 -85.21
C LYS A 111 -104.19 -19.83 -84.33
N LEU A 112 -103.56 -19.78 -83.15
CA LEU A 112 -103.49 -20.93 -82.25
C LEU A 112 -104.80 -21.11 -81.48
N ASN A 113 -105.35 -22.32 -81.50
CA ASN A 113 -106.55 -22.67 -80.75
C ASN A 113 -106.18 -23.31 -79.41
N LYS A 114 -106.81 -22.87 -78.32
CA LYS A 114 -106.57 -23.43 -76.98
C LYS A 114 -106.99 -24.90 -76.87
N ASP A 115 -108.00 -25.33 -77.62
CA ASP A 115 -108.50 -26.71 -77.54
C ASP A 115 -107.66 -27.71 -78.38
N ASP A 116 -106.77 -27.20 -79.24
CA ASP A 116 -105.88 -28.04 -80.08
C ASP A 116 -104.50 -28.21 -79.46
N HIS A 117 -104.44 -28.95 -78.34
CA HIS A 117 -103.20 -29.18 -77.61
C HIS A 117 -102.14 -29.89 -78.46
N LEU A 118 -102.56 -30.89 -79.26
CA LEU A 118 -101.65 -31.71 -80.06
C LEU A 118 -101.05 -30.90 -81.21
N GLY A 119 -101.85 -30.08 -81.89
CA GLY A 119 -101.38 -29.18 -82.94
C GLY A 119 -100.41 -28.13 -82.40
N ASN A 120 -100.73 -27.50 -81.27
CA ASN A 120 -99.88 -26.47 -80.66
C ASN A 120 -98.52 -27.02 -80.23
N LEU A 121 -98.48 -28.19 -79.60
CA LEU A 121 -97.22 -28.83 -79.17
C LEU A 121 -96.36 -29.22 -80.37
N ASN A 122 -96.93 -29.90 -81.37
CA ASN A 122 -96.19 -30.29 -82.58
C ASN A 122 -95.59 -29.07 -83.29
N LEU A 123 -96.36 -28.00 -83.42
CA LEU A 123 -95.91 -26.75 -84.03
C LEU A 123 -94.72 -26.13 -83.28
N ALA A 124 -94.83 -25.99 -81.96
CA ALA A 124 -93.76 -25.40 -81.15
C ALA A 124 -92.46 -26.22 -81.22
N LEU A 125 -92.56 -27.55 -81.15
CA LEU A 125 -91.42 -28.45 -81.22
C LEU A 125 -90.77 -28.45 -82.62
N GLU A 126 -91.57 -28.38 -83.70
CA GLU A 126 -91.04 -28.26 -85.07
C GLU A 126 -90.32 -26.96 -85.33
N ILE A 127 -90.87 -25.84 -84.86
CA ILE A 127 -90.24 -24.53 -85.05
C ILE A 127 -88.93 -24.46 -84.26
N ALA A 128 -88.92 -24.99 -83.04
CA ALA A 128 -87.72 -25.02 -82.20
C ALA A 128 -86.57 -25.78 -82.87
N GLU A 129 -86.86 -26.94 -83.47
CA GLU A 129 -85.85 -27.75 -84.16
C GLU A 129 -85.37 -27.11 -85.46
N LYS A 130 -86.29 -26.68 -86.33
CA LYS A 130 -85.93 -26.18 -87.67
C LYS A 130 -85.28 -24.79 -87.64
N HIS A 131 -85.65 -23.93 -86.70
CA HIS A 131 -85.29 -22.51 -86.73
C HIS A 131 -84.47 -22.04 -85.54
N LEU A 132 -84.50 -22.75 -84.40
CA LEU A 132 -83.78 -22.36 -83.19
C LEU A 132 -82.67 -23.35 -82.83
N ASP A 133 -82.48 -24.40 -83.63
CA ASP A 133 -81.51 -25.49 -83.39
C ASP A 133 -81.71 -26.18 -82.03
N ILE A 134 -82.95 -26.24 -81.55
CA ILE A 134 -83.33 -26.91 -80.32
C ILE A 134 -83.93 -28.28 -80.68
N PRO A 135 -83.25 -29.41 -80.38
CA PRO A 135 -83.66 -30.73 -80.83
C PRO A 135 -84.97 -31.17 -80.16
N LYS A 136 -85.88 -31.84 -80.87
CA LYS A 136 -87.13 -32.34 -80.28
C LYS A 136 -86.85 -33.43 -79.24
N MET A 137 -86.96 -33.06 -77.96
CA MET A 137 -86.73 -33.98 -76.83
C MET A 137 -88.00 -34.43 -76.12
N LEU A 138 -89.16 -33.92 -76.53
CA LEU A 138 -90.46 -34.24 -75.93
C LEU A 138 -91.40 -34.85 -76.98
N ASP A 139 -92.20 -35.82 -76.56
CA ASP A 139 -93.29 -36.39 -77.36
C ASP A 139 -94.62 -35.70 -77.00
N PRO A 140 -95.30 -35.02 -77.95
CA PRO A 140 -96.60 -34.39 -77.72
C PRO A 140 -97.68 -35.34 -77.20
N GLU A 141 -97.68 -36.61 -77.65
CA GLU A 141 -98.70 -37.58 -77.23
C GLU A 141 -98.53 -37.94 -75.75
N ASP A 142 -97.29 -38.11 -75.29
CA ASP A 142 -96.98 -38.40 -73.88
C ASP A 142 -97.38 -37.27 -72.94
N ILE A 143 -97.19 -36.01 -73.36
CA ILE A 143 -97.57 -34.82 -72.57
C ILE A 143 -99.09 -34.75 -72.39
N ILE A 144 -99.86 -35.06 -73.43
CA ILE A 144 -101.33 -34.95 -73.42
C ILE A 144 -101.94 -36.13 -72.65
N ASN A 145 -101.51 -37.35 -72.95
CA ASN A 145 -102.09 -38.57 -72.38
C ASN A 145 -101.75 -38.76 -70.90
N THR A 146 -100.66 -38.15 -70.43
CA THR A 146 -100.29 -38.22 -69.01
C THR A 146 -101.05 -37.16 -68.19
N PRO A 147 -101.69 -37.53 -67.05
CA PRO A 147 -102.41 -36.56 -66.22
C PRO A 147 -101.49 -35.46 -65.64
N LYS A 148 -100.22 -35.78 -65.38
CA LYS A 148 -99.18 -34.83 -64.96
C LYS A 148 -97.89 -35.07 -65.78
N PRO A 149 -97.55 -34.19 -66.74
CA PRO A 149 -96.29 -34.29 -67.49
C PRO A 149 -95.05 -34.31 -66.58
N ASP A 150 -93.97 -34.97 -67.01
CA ASP A 150 -92.72 -35.04 -66.23
C ASP A 150 -92.05 -33.66 -66.16
N GLU A 151 -91.92 -33.18 -64.92
CA GLU A 151 -91.33 -31.89 -64.59
C GLU A 151 -89.88 -31.78 -65.06
N ARG A 152 -89.10 -32.86 -64.95
CA ARG A 152 -87.67 -32.87 -65.32
C ARG A 152 -87.49 -32.77 -66.83
N ALA A 153 -88.35 -33.45 -67.59
CA ALA A 153 -88.31 -33.43 -69.05
C ALA A 153 -88.64 -32.02 -69.58
N ILE A 154 -89.70 -31.40 -69.07
CA ILE A 154 -90.08 -30.03 -69.45
C ILE A 154 -89.01 -29.02 -69.01
N MET A 155 -88.49 -29.11 -67.78
CA MET A 155 -87.41 -28.22 -67.33
C MET A 155 -86.16 -28.30 -68.22
N THR A 156 -85.75 -29.51 -68.60
CA THR A 156 -84.61 -29.73 -69.52
C THR A 156 -84.87 -29.06 -70.86
N TYR A 157 -86.07 -29.23 -71.41
CA TYR A 157 -86.39 -28.68 -72.71
C TYR A 157 -86.51 -27.15 -72.69
N VAL A 158 -87.13 -26.60 -71.65
CA VAL A 158 -87.27 -25.15 -71.46
C VAL A 158 -85.92 -24.47 -71.20
N SER A 159 -84.97 -25.12 -70.51
CA SER A 159 -83.63 -24.55 -70.33
C SER A 159 -82.86 -24.43 -71.65
N CYS A 160 -83.09 -25.30 -72.63
CA CYS A 160 -82.54 -25.13 -73.98
C CYS A 160 -83.05 -23.85 -74.65
N PHE A 161 -84.33 -23.50 -74.49
CA PHE A 161 -84.85 -22.20 -74.96
C PHE A 161 -84.20 -21.03 -74.23
N TYR A 162 -83.96 -21.14 -72.92
CA TYR A 162 -83.26 -20.10 -72.17
C TYR A 162 -81.86 -19.86 -72.76
N HIS A 163 -81.06 -20.91 -72.96
CA HIS A 163 -79.70 -20.76 -73.52
C HIS A 163 -79.69 -20.24 -74.96
N ALA A 164 -80.63 -20.69 -75.79
CA ALA A 164 -80.76 -20.19 -77.16
C ALA A 164 -81.09 -18.68 -77.21
N PHE A 165 -81.80 -18.16 -76.20
CA PHE A 165 -82.24 -16.77 -76.15
C PHE A 165 -81.46 -15.85 -75.18
N ALA A 166 -80.59 -16.38 -74.32
CA ALA A 166 -79.86 -15.64 -73.28
C ALA A 166 -78.52 -15.02 -73.73
N GLY A 167 -78.17 -15.08 -75.02
CA GLY A 167 -76.86 -14.66 -75.55
C GLY A 167 -76.42 -13.20 -75.27
N ALA A 168 -77.32 -12.31 -74.82
CA ALA A 168 -76.98 -10.93 -74.47
C ALA A 168 -76.47 -10.75 -73.03
N GLU A 169 -76.91 -11.57 -72.06
CA GLU A 169 -76.53 -11.42 -70.63
C GLU A 169 -75.17 -12.08 -70.29
N GLN A 170 -74.72 -13.03 -71.10
CA GLN A 170 -73.43 -13.72 -70.90
C GLN A 170 -72.21 -12.84 -71.24
N ALA A 171 -72.35 -11.85 -72.14
CA ALA A 171 -71.28 -10.93 -72.51
C ALA A 171 -70.99 -9.90 -71.40
N GLU A 172 -72.02 -9.41 -70.72
CA GLU A 172 -71.91 -8.43 -69.63
C GLU A 172 -71.27 -9.03 -68.37
N THR A 173 -71.63 -10.26 -68.01
CA THR A 173 -71.03 -10.97 -66.88
C THR A 173 -69.57 -11.35 -67.14
N ALA A 174 -69.19 -11.67 -68.37
CA ALA A 174 -67.79 -11.88 -68.76
C ALA A 174 -66.98 -10.57 -68.67
N ALA A 175 -67.52 -9.45 -69.17
CA ALA A 175 -66.89 -8.14 -69.07
C ALA A 175 -66.68 -7.68 -67.61
N ASN A 176 -67.68 -7.85 -66.75
CA ASN A 176 -67.58 -7.50 -65.33
C ASN A 176 -66.53 -8.32 -64.56
N ARG A 177 -66.34 -9.59 -64.92
CA ARG A 177 -65.26 -10.42 -64.34
C ARG A 177 -63.87 -9.93 -64.78
N ILE A 178 -63.72 -9.54 -66.05
CA ILE A 178 -62.46 -8.98 -66.57
C ILE A 178 -62.14 -7.65 -65.88
N CYS A 179 -63.12 -6.74 -65.75
CA CYS A 179 -62.94 -5.46 -65.06
C CYS A 179 -62.50 -5.63 -63.60
N LYS A 180 -63.09 -6.60 -62.87
CA LYS A 180 -62.72 -6.87 -61.47
C LYS A 180 -61.29 -7.42 -61.33
N VAL A 181 -60.85 -8.25 -62.28
CA VAL A 181 -59.46 -8.74 -62.31
C VAL A 181 -58.50 -7.60 -62.67
N LEU A 182 -58.84 -6.75 -63.64
CA LEU A 182 -58.03 -5.60 -64.02
C LEU A 182 -57.89 -4.58 -62.88
N GLY A 183 -58.95 -4.33 -62.11
CA GLY A 183 -58.90 -3.45 -60.94
C GLY A 183 -57.90 -3.90 -59.88
N VAL A 184 -57.84 -5.20 -59.60
CA VAL A 184 -56.84 -5.77 -58.66
C VAL A 184 -55.41 -5.65 -59.20
N ASN A 185 -55.20 -5.75 -60.51
CA ASN A 185 -53.87 -5.53 -61.11
C ASN A 185 -53.41 -4.09 -60.91
N GLN A 186 -54.28 -3.14 -61.25
CA GLN A 186 -53.96 -1.73 -61.22
C GLN A 186 -53.64 -1.27 -59.80
N GLU A 187 -54.36 -1.77 -58.79
CA GLU A 187 -54.04 -1.51 -57.39
C GLU A 187 -52.66 -2.09 -57.01
N ASN A 188 -52.36 -3.33 -57.40
CA ASN A 188 -51.07 -3.95 -57.08
C ASN A 188 -49.89 -3.23 -57.76
N GLU A 189 -50.05 -2.79 -59.01
CA GLU A 189 -49.04 -1.99 -59.73
C GLU A 189 -48.77 -0.67 -59.02
N LYS A 190 -49.81 0.04 -58.60
CA LYS A 190 -49.66 1.27 -57.82
C LYS A 190 -48.95 1.03 -56.48
N PHE A 191 -49.27 -0.05 -55.77
CA PHE A 191 -48.59 -0.41 -54.53
C PHE A 191 -47.10 -0.76 -54.74
N MET A 192 -46.75 -1.36 -55.89
CA MET A 192 -45.35 -1.61 -56.27
C MET A 192 -44.60 -0.31 -56.54
N GLU A 193 -45.20 0.63 -57.27
CA GLU A 193 -44.63 1.97 -57.54
C GLU A 193 -44.42 2.77 -56.24
N ASP A 194 -45.40 2.75 -55.34
CA ASP A 194 -45.32 3.45 -54.05
C ASP A 194 -44.18 2.89 -53.18
N TYR A 195 -43.95 1.56 -53.20
CA TYR A 195 -42.82 0.92 -52.53
C TYR A 195 -41.48 1.39 -53.14
N GLU A 196 -41.34 1.32 -54.47
CA GLU A 196 -40.11 1.70 -55.18
C GLU A 196 -39.73 3.16 -54.94
N LYS A 197 -40.73 4.05 -54.93
CA LYS A 197 -40.51 5.47 -54.67
C LYS A 197 -40.04 5.71 -53.23
N LEU A 198 -40.74 5.15 -52.25
CA LEU A 198 -40.39 5.31 -50.84
C LEU A 198 -39.00 4.71 -50.52
N ALA A 199 -38.66 3.58 -51.15
CA ALA A 199 -37.34 2.95 -51.03
C ALA A 199 -36.23 3.87 -51.57
N SER A 200 -36.45 4.49 -52.73
CA SER A 200 -35.49 5.39 -53.35
C SER A 200 -35.25 6.63 -52.50
N ASP A 201 -36.33 7.29 -52.06
CA ASP A 201 -36.27 8.51 -51.25
C ASP A 201 -35.52 8.27 -49.92
N LEU A 202 -35.73 7.09 -49.31
CA LEU A 202 -35.07 6.73 -48.05
C LEU A 202 -33.58 6.41 -48.25
N LEU A 203 -33.23 5.65 -49.30
CA LEU A 203 -31.84 5.33 -49.63
C LEU A 203 -31.04 6.59 -50.00
N ASP A 204 -31.62 7.48 -50.81
CA ASP A 204 -30.99 8.75 -51.18
C ASP A 204 -30.72 9.62 -49.94
N TRP A 205 -31.67 9.66 -49.00
CA TRP A 205 -31.48 10.39 -47.75
C TRP A 205 -30.36 9.79 -46.90
N ILE A 206 -30.27 8.46 -46.80
CA ILE A 206 -29.18 7.76 -46.09
C ILE A 206 -27.84 8.10 -46.75
N CYS A 207 -27.74 8.00 -48.07
CA CYS A 207 -26.52 8.29 -48.83
C CYS A 207 -26.07 9.76 -48.70
N GLN A 208 -27.00 10.71 -48.61
CA GLN A 208 -26.66 12.14 -48.41
C GLN A 208 -26.29 12.47 -46.96
N THR A 209 -26.91 11.80 -45.99
CA THR A 209 -26.70 12.06 -44.56
C THR A 209 -25.40 11.45 -44.06
N THR A 210 -25.01 10.29 -44.59
CA THR A 210 -23.82 9.54 -44.14
C THR A 210 -22.53 10.37 -44.21
N PRO A 211 -22.18 11.05 -45.31
CA PRO A 211 -20.98 11.89 -45.38
C PRO A 211 -20.98 13.06 -44.39
N TRP A 212 -22.14 13.64 -44.08
CA TRP A 212 -22.24 14.71 -43.08
C TRP A 212 -21.95 14.19 -41.67
N LEU A 213 -22.41 12.97 -41.35
CA LEU A 213 -22.09 12.28 -40.10
C LEU A 213 -20.68 11.68 -40.08
N GLU A 214 -20.00 11.53 -41.21
CA GLU A 214 -18.60 11.10 -41.34
C GLU A 214 -17.60 12.27 -41.29
N ASP A 215 -18.05 13.51 -41.48
CA ASP A 215 -17.20 14.69 -41.41
C ASP A 215 -16.64 14.91 -40.00
N ARG A 216 -15.33 14.66 -39.84
CA ARG A 216 -14.56 14.87 -38.61
C ARG A 216 -13.75 16.17 -38.62
N THR A 217 -14.05 17.13 -39.50
CA THR A 217 -13.30 18.39 -39.54
C THR A 217 -13.38 19.15 -38.20
N THR A 218 -12.22 19.37 -37.59
CA THR A 218 -12.06 20.15 -36.36
C THR A 218 -11.69 21.58 -36.71
N LYS A 219 -12.47 22.55 -36.23
CA LYS A 219 -12.02 23.94 -36.10
C LYS A 219 -11.78 24.21 -34.61
N THR A 220 -10.75 24.98 -34.31
CA THR A 220 -10.18 25.23 -32.98
C THR A 220 -11.08 25.97 -31.97
N SER A 221 -12.38 26.12 -32.22
CA SER A 221 -13.28 26.93 -31.37
C SER A 221 -14.39 26.10 -30.72
N MET A 222 -14.50 26.22 -29.39
CA MET A 222 -15.63 25.70 -28.60
C MET A 222 -17.00 26.12 -29.13
N ALA A 223 -17.13 27.36 -29.62
CA ALA A 223 -18.39 27.86 -30.17
C ALA A 223 -18.81 27.10 -31.43
N PHE A 224 -17.84 26.69 -32.26
CA PHE A 224 -18.09 25.90 -33.47
C PHE A 224 -18.56 24.48 -33.12
N MET A 225 -17.91 23.81 -32.16
CA MET A 225 -18.31 22.46 -31.73
C MET A 225 -19.66 22.44 -31.02
N ARG A 226 -19.99 23.48 -30.23
CA ARG A 226 -21.33 23.65 -29.66
C ARG A 226 -22.41 23.80 -30.72
N LYS A 227 -22.11 24.52 -31.81
CA LYS A 227 -23.02 24.62 -32.96
C LYS A 227 -23.22 23.27 -33.65
N LYS A 228 -22.14 22.51 -33.93
CA LYS A 228 -22.25 21.15 -34.49
C LYS A 228 -23.08 20.21 -33.60
N LEU A 229 -22.97 20.32 -32.27
CA LEU A 229 -23.79 19.54 -31.34
C LEU A 229 -25.28 19.93 -31.43
N GLU A 230 -25.60 21.21 -31.58
CA GLU A 230 -26.97 21.66 -31.74
C GLU A 230 -27.57 21.20 -33.07
N ASP A 231 -26.82 21.33 -34.17
CA ASP A 231 -27.21 20.81 -35.48
C ASP A 231 -27.48 19.29 -35.42
N PHE A 232 -26.68 18.53 -34.65
CA PHE A 232 -26.88 17.09 -34.42
C PHE A 232 -28.13 16.78 -33.58
N ARG A 233 -28.43 17.60 -32.57
CA ARG A 233 -29.66 17.47 -31.78
C ARG A 233 -30.90 17.73 -32.62
N ASP A 234 -30.87 18.74 -33.48
CA ASP A 234 -31.95 19.04 -34.40
C ASP A 234 -32.15 17.92 -35.42
N TYR A 235 -31.06 17.35 -35.95
CA TYR A 235 -31.09 16.12 -36.75
C TYR A 235 -31.83 14.98 -36.03
N ARG A 236 -31.47 14.66 -34.77
CA ARG A 236 -32.09 13.57 -34.00
C ARG A 236 -33.53 13.85 -33.58
N ARG A 237 -33.87 15.11 -33.31
CA ARG A 237 -35.19 15.50 -32.79
C ARG A 237 -36.22 15.72 -33.89
N ILE A 238 -35.81 16.26 -35.04
CA ILE A 238 -36.73 16.75 -36.08
C ILE A 238 -36.59 15.91 -37.35
N HIS A 239 -35.37 15.68 -37.83
CA HIS A 239 -35.14 15.13 -39.17
C HIS A 239 -35.14 13.60 -39.23
N LYS A 240 -34.54 12.90 -38.24
CA LYS A 240 -34.48 11.42 -38.19
C LYS A 240 -35.82 10.72 -37.86
N PRO A 241 -36.65 11.20 -36.90
CA PRO A 241 -37.89 10.50 -36.52
C PRO A 241 -38.88 10.18 -37.65
N PRO A 242 -39.18 11.09 -38.61
CA PRO A 242 -40.06 10.75 -39.73
C PRO A 242 -39.45 9.66 -40.64
N LYS A 243 -38.12 9.61 -40.79
CA LYS A 243 -37.44 8.58 -41.60
C LYS A 243 -37.49 7.19 -40.96
N VAL A 244 -37.51 7.11 -39.63
CA VAL A 244 -37.79 5.85 -38.90
C VAL A 244 -39.21 5.34 -39.22
N GLN A 245 -40.18 6.25 -39.29
CA GLN A 245 -41.56 5.90 -39.66
C GLN A 245 -41.65 5.44 -41.12
N GLU A 246 -40.98 6.13 -42.05
CA GLU A 246 -40.92 5.74 -43.46
C GLU A 246 -40.31 4.34 -43.64
N LYS A 247 -39.22 3.99 -42.93
CA LYS A 247 -38.63 2.63 -42.93
C LYS A 247 -39.65 1.57 -42.49
N CYS A 248 -40.33 1.81 -41.37
CA CYS A 248 -41.35 0.89 -40.86
C CYS A 248 -42.52 0.73 -41.85
N GLN A 249 -42.96 1.84 -42.44
CA GLN A 249 -44.03 1.84 -43.44
C GLN A 249 -43.64 1.05 -44.70
N LEU A 250 -42.38 1.11 -45.11
CA LEU A 250 -41.85 0.36 -46.25
C LEU A 250 -41.90 -1.15 -46.00
N GLU A 251 -41.51 -1.61 -44.81
CA GLU A 251 -41.62 -3.02 -44.39
C GLU A 251 -43.08 -3.49 -44.37
N ILE A 252 -43.98 -2.67 -43.83
CA ILE A 252 -45.43 -2.94 -43.81
C ILE A 252 -45.99 -3.05 -45.24
N ASN A 253 -45.62 -2.12 -46.12
CA ASN A 253 -46.06 -2.10 -47.51
C ASN A 253 -45.60 -3.36 -48.26
N PHE A 254 -44.35 -3.77 -48.09
CA PHE A 254 -43.80 -4.99 -48.69
C PHE A 254 -44.56 -6.24 -48.24
N ASN A 255 -44.75 -6.41 -46.94
CA ASN A 255 -45.46 -7.57 -46.38
C ASN A 255 -46.93 -7.63 -46.82
N THR A 256 -47.58 -6.47 -46.87
CA THR A 256 -48.96 -6.33 -47.35
C THR A 256 -49.07 -6.73 -48.82
N LEU A 257 -48.16 -6.23 -49.66
CA LEU A 257 -48.11 -6.52 -51.09
C LEU A 257 -47.83 -8.01 -51.36
N GLN A 258 -46.86 -8.62 -50.65
CA GLN A 258 -46.59 -10.06 -50.76
C GLN A 258 -47.82 -10.90 -50.41
N THR A 259 -48.54 -10.52 -49.36
CA THR A 259 -49.77 -11.21 -48.94
C THR A 259 -50.88 -11.05 -49.99
N LYS A 260 -51.08 -9.84 -50.54
CA LYS A 260 -52.06 -9.57 -51.60
C LYS A 260 -51.79 -10.38 -52.88
N LEU A 261 -50.54 -10.45 -53.30
CA LEU A 261 -50.13 -11.23 -54.49
C LEU A 261 -50.32 -12.73 -54.28
N ARG A 262 -49.98 -13.24 -53.09
CA ARG A 262 -50.19 -14.64 -52.72
C ARG A 262 -51.66 -15.04 -52.72
N ILE A 263 -52.54 -14.23 -52.13
CA ILE A 263 -53.99 -14.50 -52.10
C ILE A 263 -54.57 -14.53 -53.52
N SER A 264 -54.00 -13.73 -54.42
CA SER A 264 -54.43 -13.65 -55.82
C SER A 264 -53.74 -14.67 -56.74
N ASN A 265 -52.95 -15.61 -56.19
CA ASN A 265 -52.13 -16.58 -56.92
C ASN A 265 -51.23 -15.95 -58.01
N ARG A 266 -50.62 -14.80 -57.70
CA ARG A 266 -49.69 -14.10 -58.58
C ARG A 266 -48.24 -14.33 -58.16
N PRO A 267 -47.27 -14.15 -59.08
CA PRO A 267 -45.87 -14.16 -58.74
C PRO A 267 -45.56 -13.17 -57.61
N ALA A 268 -44.64 -13.56 -56.72
CA ALA A 268 -44.16 -12.69 -55.66
C ALA A 268 -43.49 -11.45 -56.28
N TYR A 269 -43.72 -10.29 -55.66
CA TYR A 269 -43.04 -9.07 -56.08
C TYR A 269 -41.56 -9.15 -55.67
N MET A 270 -40.67 -8.81 -56.60
CA MET A 270 -39.25 -8.67 -56.33
C MET A 270 -38.85 -7.23 -56.68
N PRO A 271 -38.46 -6.41 -55.69
CA PRO A 271 -37.96 -5.06 -55.91
C PRO A 271 -36.75 -5.02 -56.84
N SER A 272 -36.50 -3.83 -57.39
CA SER A 272 -35.29 -3.54 -58.15
C SER A 272 -34.03 -3.78 -57.31
N GLU A 273 -32.91 -4.08 -57.97
CA GLU A 273 -31.62 -4.37 -57.32
C GLU A 273 -31.22 -3.26 -56.33
N GLY A 274 -30.79 -3.65 -55.12
CA GLY A 274 -30.41 -2.73 -54.05
C GLY A 274 -31.56 -2.10 -53.25
N LYS A 275 -32.82 -2.40 -53.60
CA LYS A 275 -34.03 -1.89 -52.92
C LYS A 275 -34.81 -2.99 -52.19
N MET A 276 -34.18 -4.14 -51.94
CA MET A 276 -34.77 -5.13 -51.05
C MET A 276 -34.85 -4.58 -49.63
N VAL A 277 -35.84 -5.04 -48.87
CA VAL A 277 -35.99 -4.69 -47.45
C VAL A 277 -34.70 -5.01 -46.66
N SER A 278 -34.01 -6.10 -47.02
CA SER A 278 -32.71 -6.47 -46.44
C SER A 278 -31.62 -5.43 -46.70
N ASP A 279 -31.55 -4.89 -47.93
CA ASP A 279 -30.51 -3.93 -48.33
C ASP A 279 -30.73 -2.59 -47.63
N ILE A 280 -32.00 -2.16 -47.51
CA ILE A 280 -32.41 -0.96 -46.78
C ILE A 280 -32.10 -1.12 -45.29
N ALA A 281 -32.32 -2.30 -44.71
CA ALA A 281 -31.97 -2.59 -43.32
C ALA A 281 -30.45 -2.51 -43.10
N SER A 282 -29.64 -3.05 -44.02
CA SER A 282 -28.18 -2.94 -43.97
C SER A 282 -27.69 -1.51 -44.13
N ALA A 283 -28.24 -0.73 -45.07
CA ALA A 283 -27.91 0.69 -45.24
C ALA A 283 -28.26 1.52 -44.00
N TRP A 284 -29.42 1.25 -43.40
CA TRP A 284 -29.85 1.89 -42.15
C TRP A 284 -28.92 1.55 -40.98
N GLN A 285 -28.49 0.29 -40.87
CA GLN A 285 -27.54 -0.14 -39.84
C GLN A 285 -26.18 0.56 -40.00
N GLY A 286 -25.71 0.74 -41.24
CA GLY A 286 -24.51 1.54 -41.53
C GLY A 286 -24.64 2.98 -41.05
N LEU A 287 -25.77 3.64 -41.33
CA LEU A 287 -26.04 5.00 -40.84
C LEU A 287 -26.02 5.08 -39.31
N GLU A 288 -26.61 4.10 -38.60
CA GLU A 288 -26.61 4.06 -37.13
C GLU A 288 -25.21 3.90 -36.53
N GLN A 289 -24.33 3.15 -37.20
CA GLN A 289 -22.93 3.02 -36.77
C GLN A 289 -22.17 4.34 -36.92
N VAL A 290 -22.36 5.03 -38.05
CA VAL A 290 -21.74 6.34 -38.29
C VAL A 290 -22.27 7.40 -37.31
N GLU A 291 -23.57 7.39 -37.02
CA GLU A 291 -24.21 8.27 -36.04
C GLU A 291 -23.61 8.09 -34.63
N LYS A 292 -23.44 6.83 -34.20
CA LYS A 292 -22.79 6.53 -32.92
C LYS A 292 -21.36 7.06 -32.87
N GLY A 293 -20.59 6.83 -33.94
CA GLY A 293 -19.22 7.34 -34.03
C GLY A 293 -19.14 8.86 -34.05
N TYR A 294 -20.13 9.55 -34.64
CA TYR A 294 -20.19 11.02 -34.66
C TYR A 294 -20.52 11.60 -33.28
N GLU A 295 -21.46 10.99 -32.55
CA GLU A 295 -21.80 11.40 -31.18
C GLU A 295 -20.62 11.22 -30.22
N GLU A 296 -19.93 10.08 -30.30
CA GLU A 296 -18.73 9.81 -29.50
C GLU A 296 -17.61 10.82 -29.79
N TRP A 297 -17.38 11.13 -31.07
CA TRP A 297 -16.40 12.13 -31.49
C TRP A 297 -16.75 13.53 -31.00
N LEU A 298 -18.00 14.00 -31.22
CA LEU A 298 -18.45 15.33 -30.78
C LEU A 298 -18.28 15.53 -29.27
N LEU A 299 -18.67 14.53 -28.48
CA LEU A 299 -18.57 14.58 -27.03
C LEU A 299 -17.10 14.53 -26.56
N SER A 300 -16.25 13.75 -27.24
CA SER A 300 -14.83 13.69 -26.94
C SER A 300 -14.13 15.02 -27.23
N GLU A 301 -14.43 15.63 -28.38
CA GLU A 301 -13.80 16.89 -28.81
C GLU A 301 -14.27 18.09 -27.97
N LEU A 302 -15.54 18.14 -27.56
CA LEU A 302 -16.03 19.14 -26.60
C LEU A 302 -15.34 19.04 -25.25
N ARG A 303 -15.16 17.82 -24.73
CA ARG A 303 -14.42 17.59 -23.46
C ARG A 303 -12.95 17.99 -23.60
N ARG A 304 -12.33 17.71 -24.75
CA ARG A 304 -10.94 18.09 -25.04
C ARG A 304 -10.80 19.61 -25.01
N LEU A 305 -11.62 20.33 -25.77
CA LEU A 305 -11.57 21.79 -25.85
C LEU A 305 -11.91 22.46 -24.51
N GLU A 306 -12.88 21.96 -23.74
CA GLU A 306 -13.19 22.46 -22.40
C GLU A 306 -12.01 22.28 -21.42
N ARG A 307 -11.32 21.14 -21.50
CA ARG A 307 -10.11 20.88 -20.71
C ARG A 307 -8.98 21.83 -21.12
N VAL A 308 -8.78 22.03 -22.41
CA VAL A 308 -7.75 22.93 -22.96
C VAL A 308 -7.97 24.38 -22.51
N ASP A 309 -9.21 24.90 -22.60
CA ASP A 309 -9.54 26.26 -22.15
C ASP A 309 -9.29 26.41 -20.64
N HIS A 310 -9.71 25.43 -19.84
CA HIS A 310 -9.52 25.44 -18.39
C HIS A 310 -8.02 25.39 -17.99
N LEU A 311 -7.24 24.56 -18.68
CA LEU A 311 -5.80 24.47 -18.47
C LEU A 311 -5.09 25.76 -18.86
N ALA A 312 -5.49 26.39 -19.98
CA ALA A 312 -4.92 27.65 -20.44
C ALA A 312 -5.20 28.80 -19.45
N GLU A 313 -6.43 28.91 -18.93
CA GLU A 313 -6.75 29.91 -17.89
C GLU A 313 -5.93 29.67 -16.61
N LYS A 314 -5.81 28.41 -16.19
CA LYS A 314 -5.05 28.01 -15.01
C LYS A 314 -3.56 28.28 -15.18
N PHE A 315 -3.00 28.06 -16.37
CA PHE A 315 -1.63 28.42 -16.72
C PHE A 315 -1.43 29.93 -16.56
N GLN A 316 -2.28 30.75 -17.18
CA GLN A 316 -2.17 32.22 -17.13
C GLN A 316 -2.25 32.76 -15.70
N GLN A 317 -3.20 32.28 -14.89
CA GLN A 317 -3.31 32.69 -13.48
C GLN A 317 -2.06 32.33 -12.67
N LYS A 318 -1.52 31.12 -12.85
CA LYS A 318 -0.35 30.64 -12.11
C LYS A 318 0.93 31.33 -12.55
N ALA A 319 1.13 31.49 -13.86
CA ALA A 319 2.26 32.20 -14.45
C ALA A 319 2.32 33.65 -13.96
N PHE A 320 1.20 34.39 -14.05
CA PHE A 320 1.12 35.77 -13.58
C PHE A 320 1.46 35.92 -12.08
N THR A 321 0.94 35.00 -11.26
CA THR A 321 1.22 35.00 -9.82
C THR A 321 2.69 34.70 -9.53
N HIS A 322 3.30 33.79 -10.29
CA HIS A 322 4.72 33.46 -10.16
C HIS A 322 5.62 34.62 -10.59
N GLU A 323 5.38 35.21 -11.76
CA GLU A 323 6.13 36.36 -12.27
C GLU A 323 6.05 37.56 -11.31
N SER A 324 4.87 37.83 -10.76
CA SER A 324 4.66 38.88 -9.75
C SER A 324 5.47 38.64 -8.47
N TRP A 325 5.63 37.38 -8.07
CA TRP A 325 6.48 36.99 -6.95
C TRP A 325 7.97 37.07 -7.33
N ALA A 326 8.39 36.60 -8.49
CA ALA A 326 9.80 36.59 -8.89
C ALA A 326 10.39 38.00 -9.07
N LYS A 327 9.54 39.00 -9.35
CA LYS A 327 9.93 40.39 -9.58
C LYS A 327 10.68 41.00 -8.38
N GLY A 328 11.89 41.52 -8.63
CA GLY A 328 12.72 42.22 -7.64
C GLY A 328 13.53 41.32 -6.69
N ARG A 329 13.32 39.99 -6.71
CA ARG A 329 14.08 39.04 -5.87
C ARG A 329 15.52 38.83 -6.35
N ASP A 330 15.78 38.95 -7.65
CA ASP A 330 17.13 38.90 -8.26
C ASP A 330 18.06 39.99 -7.69
N GLU A 331 17.54 41.21 -7.47
CA GLU A 331 18.29 42.34 -6.91
C GLU A 331 18.68 42.10 -5.44
N LEU A 332 17.81 41.43 -4.68
CA LEU A 332 18.07 41.08 -3.29
C LEU A 332 19.16 40.00 -3.18
N LEU A 333 19.18 39.03 -4.09
CA LEU A 333 20.17 37.95 -4.07
C LEU A 333 21.57 38.41 -4.52
N THR A 334 21.63 39.37 -5.46
CA THR A 334 22.90 39.89 -6.00
C THR A 334 23.58 40.95 -5.14
N ASN A 335 22.89 41.50 -4.14
CA ASN A 335 23.47 42.51 -3.23
C ASN A 335 24.57 41.90 -2.32
N LYS A 336 25.68 42.61 -2.12
CA LYS A 336 26.83 42.16 -1.29
C LYS A 336 26.84 42.80 0.10
N ASP A 337 25.66 42.99 0.67
CA ASP A 337 25.43 43.58 2.00
C ASP A 337 26.15 42.86 3.14
N TYR A 338 26.48 41.58 2.97
CA TYR A 338 27.24 40.78 3.93
C TYR A 338 28.74 41.12 4.02
N GLU A 339 29.34 41.78 3.02
CA GLU A 339 30.78 42.11 3.02
C GLU A 339 31.15 43.23 4.03
N GLN A 340 30.17 44.04 4.44
CA GLN A 340 30.35 45.18 5.37
C GLN A 340 29.55 45.04 6.68
N ALA A 341 28.92 43.89 6.89
CA ALA A 341 28.00 43.63 8.00
C ALA A 341 28.73 43.26 9.29
N SER A 342 28.26 43.75 10.45
CA SER A 342 28.75 43.27 11.75
C SER A 342 28.28 41.83 12.02
N LEU A 343 28.89 41.12 12.98
CA LEU A 343 28.48 39.75 13.36
C LEU A 343 26.96 39.66 13.68
N THR A 344 26.40 40.70 14.27
CA THR A 344 24.96 40.80 14.59
C THR A 344 24.11 40.93 13.32
N ASP A 345 24.59 41.71 12.36
CA ASP A 345 23.92 41.95 11.08
C ASP A 345 23.99 40.71 10.19
N VAL A 346 25.13 40.01 10.16
CA VAL A 346 25.32 38.74 9.43
C VAL A 346 24.33 37.69 9.92
N ARG A 347 24.14 37.54 11.24
CA ARG A 347 23.12 36.63 11.80
C ARG A 347 21.69 37.01 11.38
N ALA A 348 21.39 38.31 11.29
CA ALA A 348 20.09 38.77 10.83
C ALA A 348 19.89 38.53 9.33
N LEU A 349 20.93 38.75 8.52
CA LEU A 349 20.95 38.46 7.08
C LEU A 349 20.78 36.96 6.81
N LEU A 350 21.43 36.11 7.60
CA LEU A 350 21.33 34.64 7.50
C LEU A 350 19.88 34.17 7.76
N ARG A 351 19.24 34.65 8.84
CA ARG A 351 17.82 34.34 9.12
C ARG A 351 16.88 34.82 8.02
N ARG A 352 17.14 36.00 7.43
CA ARG A 352 16.35 36.49 6.29
C ARG A 352 16.56 35.63 5.05
N HIS A 353 17.78 35.12 4.85
CA HIS A 353 18.11 34.24 3.74
C HIS A 353 17.48 32.85 3.90
N GLU A 354 17.50 32.25 5.10
CA GLU A 354 16.78 31.00 5.39
C GLU A 354 15.27 31.15 5.18
N ALA A 355 14.68 32.28 5.58
CA ALA A 355 13.28 32.58 5.32
C ALA A 355 12.99 32.69 3.81
N PHE A 356 13.93 33.26 3.04
CA PHE A 356 13.83 33.32 1.58
C PHE A 356 13.94 31.94 0.94
N GLU A 357 14.85 31.07 1.40
CA GLU A 357 14.97 29.70 0.89
C GLU A 357 13.73 28.85 1.20
N SER A 358 13.15 29.02 2.39
CA SER A 358 11.89 28.37 2.73
C SER A 358 10.74 28.88 1.84
N ASP A 359 10.70 30.18 1.51
CA ASP A 359 9.74 30.76 0.57
C ASP A 359 9.96 30.26 -0.86
N LEU A 360 11.21 30.14 -1.29
CA LEU A 360 11.62 29.56 -2.57
C LEU A 360 11.19 28.08 -2.66
N ALA A 361 11.48 27.26 -1.64
CA ALA A 361 11.08 25.85 -1.61
C ALA A 361 9.55 25.67 -1.69
N ALA A 362 8.78 26.52 -1.00
CA ALA A 362 7.32 26.49 -1.07
C ALA A 362 6.75 26.87 -2.45
N HIS A 363 7.53 27.57 -3.28
CA HIS A 363 7.15 27.97 -4.63
C HIS A 363 7.58 26.97 -5.72
N GLN A 364 8.41 25.96 -5.40
CA GLN A 364 8.84 24.89 -6.31
C GLN A 364 7.65 24.14 -6.93
N ASP A 365 6.72 23.67 -6.10
CA ASP A 365 5.50 22.98 -6.54
C ASP A 365 4.70 23.80 -7.56
N ARG A 366 4.77 25.13 -7.47
CA ARG A 366 4.03 26.03 -8.38
C ARG A 366 4.69 26.07 -9.75
N VAL A 367 6.02 26.09 -9.83
CA VAL A 367 6.77 26.07 -11.10
C VAL A 367 6.60 24.73 -11.79
N GLU A 368 6.68 23.63 -11.05
CA GLU A 368 6.42 22.28 -11.59
C GLU A 368 5.00 22.14 -12.14
N GLN A 369 4.01 22.72 -11.44
CA GLN A 369 2.63 22.75 -11.94
C GLN A 369 2.48 23.59 -13.20
N ILE A 370 3.20 24.73 -13.32
CA ILE A 370 3.18 25.56 -14.53
C ILE A 370 3.76 24.77 -15.72
N ALA A 371 4.91 24.11 -15.52
CA ALA A 371 5.56 23.28 -16.53
C ALA A 371 4.71 22.08 -16.96
N ALA A 372 4.10 21.37 -16.00
CA ALA A 372 3.22 20.24 -16.28
C ALA A 372 1.96 20.67 -17.06
N ILE A 373 1.36 21.82 -16.71
CA ILE A 373 0.20 22.35 -17.44
C ILE A 373 0.60 22.78 -18.86
N ALA A 374 1.76 23.40 -19.04
CA ALA A 374 2.27 23.77 -20.36
C ALA A 374 2.51 22.53 -21.25
N GLN A 375 3.12 21.49 -20.69
CA GLN A 375 3.33 20.22 -21.38
C GLN A 375 2.00 19.57 -21.78
N GLU A 376 1.03 19.51 -20.85
CA GLU A 376 -0.30 18.95 -21.12
C GLU A 376 -1.05 19.75 -22.22
N LEU A 377 -0.93 21.08 -22.23
CA LEU A 377 -1.48 21.93 -23.28
C LEU A 377 -0.81 21.68 -24.65
N ASN A 378 0.47 21.34 -24.66
CA ASN A 378 1.21 20.98 -25.87
C ASN A 378 0.79 19.62 -26.41
N GLU A 379 0.61 18.62 -25.53
CA GLU A 379 0.10 17.28 -25.88
C GLU A 379 -1.35 17.32 -26.42
N LEU A 380 -2.11 18.34 -26.05
CA LEU A 380 -3.49 18.56 -26.50
C LEU A 380 -3.57 19.48 -27.74
N ASP A 381 -2.45 19.76 -28.43
CA ASP A 381 -2.39 20.61 -29.63
C ASP A 381 -3.07 21.97 -29.45
N TYR A 382 -2.81 22.64 -28.31
CA TYR A 382 -3.38 23.97 -28.06
C TYR A 382 -2.88 24.99 -29.08
N HIS A 383 -3.80 25.80 -29.62
CA HIS A 383 -3.50 26.75 -30.72
C HIS A 383 -2.41 27.78 -30.37
N ALA A 384 -2.25 28.13 -29.08
CA ALA A 384 -1.21 29.03 -28.59
C ALA A 384 -0.13 28.32 -27.75
N ALA A 385 0.08 27.01 -27.96
CA ALA A 385 1.08 26.22 -27.25
C ALA A 385 2.50 26.81 -27.40
N ALA A 386 2.84 27.36 -28.58
CA ALA A 386 4.14 28.01 -28.80
C ALA A 386 4.39 29.18 -27.83
N THR A 387 3.40 30.05 -27.63
CA THR A 387 3.48 31.19 -26.70
C THR A 387 3.55 30.73 -25.25
N ILE A 388 2.79 29.70 -24.89
CA ILE A 388 2.80 29.10 -23.54
C ILE A 388 4.16 28.46 -23.23
N ASN A 389 4.74 27.73 -24.19
CA ASN A 389 6.04 27.10 -24.04
C ASN A 389 7.16 28.14 -23.89
N GLU A 390 7.12 29.22 -24.67
CA GLU A 390 8.09 30.32 -24.54
C GLU A 390 7.99 30.99 -23.16
N GLN A 391 6.78 31.28 -22.69
CA GLN A 391 6.56 31.86 -21.35
C GLN A 391 6.98 30.89 -20.23
N CYS A 392 6.67 29.60 -20.38
CA CYS A 392 7.07 28.56 -19.42
C CYS A 392 8.60 28.43 -19.35
N GLN A 393 9.27 28.45 -20.50
CA GLN A 393 10.73 28.39 -20.56
C GLN A 393 11.35 29.61 -19.85
N GLN A 394 10.82 30.81 -20.08
CA GLN A 394 11.29 32.02 -19.38
C GLN A 394 11.14 31.90 -17.85
N ILE A 395 10.02 31.33 -17.38
CA ILE A 395 9.80 31.08 -15.94
C ILE A 395 10.79 30.05 -15.40
N CYS A 396 11.02 28.94 -16.11
CA CYS A 396 11.98 27.92 -15.71
C CYS A 396 13.42 28.47 -15.69
N ASP A 397 13.83 29.19 -16.73
CA ASP A 397 15.15 29.81 -16.81
C ASP A 397 15.36 30.85 -15.68
N GLN A 398 14.33 31.64 -15.38
CA GLN A 398 14.36 32.59 -14.26
C GLN A 398 14.44 31.86 -12.91
N TRP A 399 13.72 30.75 -12.77
CA TRP A 399 13.73 29.92 -11.56
C TRP A 399 15.11 29.29 -11.31
N ASP A 400 15.71 28.69 -12.33
CA ASP A 400 17.04 28.09 -12.27
C ASP A 400 18.10 29.15 -11.94
N LYS A 401 17.96 30.34 -12.53
CA LYS A 401 18.81 31.50 -12.21
C LYS A 401 18.65 31.92 -10.74
N LEU A 402 17.43 32.05 -10.23
CA LEU A 402 17.15 32.40 -8.83
C LEU A 402 17.70 31.35 -7.88
N GLY A 403 17.51 30.05 -8.17
CA GLY A 403 18.08 28.95 -7.41
C GLY A 403 19.60 29.02 -7.35
N THR A 404 20.25 29.21 -8.51
CA THR A 404 21.71 29.35 -8.61
C THR A 404 22.22 30.59 -7.85
N GLN A 405 21.53 31.72 -7.94
CA GLN A 405 21.91 32.94 -7.21
C GLN A 405 21.70 32.81 -5.70
N THR A 406 20.63 32.14 -5.29
CA THR A 406 20.36 31.82 -3.88
C THR A 406 21.47 30.96 -3.32
N GLN A 407 21.84 29.89 -4.04
CA GLN A 407 22.94 29.02 -3.66
C GLN A 407 24.27 29.78 -3.61
N LYS A 408 24.61 30.59 -4.62
CA LYS A 408 25.84 31.42 -4.61
C LYS A 408 25.88 32.40 -3.43
N ARG A 409 24.74 32.99 -3.07
CA ARG A 409 24.61 33.87 -1.91
C ARG A 409 24.76 33.09 -0.61
N ARG A 410 24.18 31.89 -0.51
CA ARG A 410 24.35 31.00 0.64
C ARG A 410 25.80 30.58 0.81
N GLU A 411 26.46 30.13 -0.24
CA GLU A 411 27.86 29.72 -0.20
C GLU A 411 28.80 30.87 0.20
N ALA A 412 28.46 32.11 -0.13
CA ALA A 412 29.18 33.30 0.33
C ALA A 412 28.92 33.61 1.83
N LEU A 413 27.72 33.32 2.34
CA LEU A 413 27.32 33.58 3.73
C LEU A 413 27.74 32.46 4.69
N GLU A 414 27.56 31.19 4.30
CA GLU A 414 27.68 30.03 5.17
C GLU A 414 27.87 28.71 4.39
N ILE A 415 28.82 27.88 4.83
CA ILE A 415 28.96 26.49 4.39
C ILE A 415 28.90 25.55 5.60
N SER A 416 27.90 24.68 5.66
CA SER A 416 27.73 23.70 6.75
C SER A 416 27.78 22.27 6.22
N GLY A 417 28.66 21.45 6.77
CA GLY A 417 28.81 20.04 6.42
C GLY A 417 28.13 19.12 7.44
N THR A 418 27.82 17.89 7.04
CA THR A 418 27.27 16.88 7.96
C THR A 418 28.22 15.70 8.06
N ILE A 419 28.66 15.39 9.29
CA ILE A 419 29.42 14.18 9.61
C ILE A 419 28.44 13.14 10.11
N VAL A 420 28.46 11.95 9.51
CA VAL A 420 27.39 10.96 9.68
C VAL A 420 27.60 10.00 10.85
N ASP A 421 28.84 9.86 11.32
CA ASP A 421 29.20 8.97 12.41
C ASP A 421 30.48 9.45 13.14
N LYS A 422 30.88 8.71 14.18
CA LYS A 422 32.09 9.00 14.97
C LYS A 422 33.40 8.82 14.21
N SER A 423 33.37 8.38 12.94
CA SER A 423 34.58 8.34 12.11
C SER A 423 35.05 9.73 11.67
N GLY A 424 34.22 10.76 11.84
CA GLY A 424 34.57 12.14 11.48
C GLY A 424 34.47 12.41 9.98
N ARG A 425 33.75 11.54 9.25
CA ARG A 425 33.59 11.62 7.81
C ARG A 425 32.20 12.09 7.40
N THR A 426 32.15 12.86 6.32
CA THR A 426 30.91 13.14 5.60
C THR A 426 30.36 11.86 4.97
N LEU A 427 29.12 11.89 4.48
CA LEU A 427 28.53 10.76 3.74
C LEU A 427 29.36 10.35 2.51
N SER A 428 30.11 11.29 1.91
CA SER A 428 31.05 11.05 0.81
C SER A 428 32.42 10.52 1.26
N GLY A 429 32.61 10.26 2.56
CA GLY A 429 33.84 9.72 3.12
C GLY A 429 34.95 10.75 3.39
N GLN A 430 34.71 12.05 3.18
CA GLN A 430 35.70 13.10 3.42
C GLN A 430 35.80 13.44 4.91
N THR A 431 37.02 13.66 5.41
CA THR A 431 37.23 14.21 6.77
C THR A 431 36.84 15.69 6.83
N GLY A 432 36.58 16.22 8.03
CA GLY A 432 36.27 17.64 8.21
C GLY A 432 37.33 18.60 7.62
N GLU A 433 38.61 18.23 7.69
CA GLU A 433 39.72 18.99 7.11
C GLU A 433 39.68 18.98 5.57
N ALA A 434 39.47 17.79 4.99
CA ALA A 434 39.35 17.63 3.54
C ALA A 434 38.12 18.36 3.01
N PHE A 435 37.02 18.37 3.77
CA PHE A 435 35.81 19.13 3.48
C PHE A 435 36.12 20.64 3.44
N VAL A 436 36.77 21.19 4.47
CA VAL A 436 37.17 22.60 4.52
C VAL A 436 38.06 22.98 3.34
N ILE A 437 39.08 22.17 3.03
CA ILE A 437 39.98 22.42 1.89
C ILE A 437 39.20 22.42 0.58
N SER A 438 38.27 21.47 0.41
CA SER A 438 37.47 21.34 -0.81
C SER A 438 36.62 22.57 -1.07
N VAL A 439 36.11 23.23 -0.02
CA VAL A 439 35.20 24.38 -0.14
C VAL A 439 35.88 25.74 0.10
N SER A 440 37.16 25.75 0.50
CA SER A 440 37.91 26.98 0.81
C SER A 440 38.03 27.95 -0.36
N HIS A 441 37.96 27.46 -1.61
CA HIS A 441 38.01 28.28 -2.82
C HIS A 441 36.85 29.29 -2.93
N VAL A 442 35.74 29.02 -2.23
CA VAL A 442 34.54 29.87 -2.22
C VAL A 442 34.64 31.03 -1.22
N LYS A 443 35.63 30.98 -0.31
CA LYS A 443 35.85 31.98 0.77
C LYS A 443 34.56 32.26 1.57
N PRO A 444 33.95 31.24 2.18
CA PRO A 444 32.72 31.43 2.95
C PRO A 444 32.97 32.33 4.15
N LEU A 445 32.02 33.21 4.49
CA LEU A 445 32.09 34.03 5.69
C LEU A 445 32.05 33.16 6.97
N CYS A 446 31.24 32.09 6.94
CA CYS A 446 31.10 31.12 8.01
C CYS A 446 31.22 29.68 7.49
N ILE A 447 31.86 28.78 8.22
CA ILE A 447 31.95 27.34 7.90
C ILE A 447 31.79 26.46 9.14
N GLY A 448 31.16 25.29 9.02
CA GLY A 448 31.10 24.36 10.15
C GLY A 448 30.22 23.14 9.92
N LEU A 449 29.54 22.65 10.96
CA LEU A 449 28.79 21.39 10.90
C LEU A 449 27.35 21.48 11.42
N ASN A 450 26.47 20.66 10.87
CA ASN A 450 25.08 20.51 11.26
C ASN A 450 24.61 19.05 11.26
N CYS A 451 23.56 18.75 12.03
CA CYS A 451 22.79 17.50 12.00
C CYS A 451 23.60 16.21 12.32
N ALA A 452 22.91 15.05 12.28
CA ALA A 452 23.43 13.67 12.44
C ALA A 452 24.06 13.29 13.79
N LEU A 453 24.84 14.17 14.41
CA LEU A 453 25.56 13.94 15.65
C LEU A 453 25.01 14.80 16.78
N GLY A 454 25.01 14.23 17.99
CA GLY A 454 24.80 14.96 19.25
C GLY A 454 25.86 16.02 19.49
N ALA A 455 25.62 16.97 20.39
CA ALA A 455 26.59 18.02 20.71
C ALA A 455 27.95 17.44 21.18
N THR A 456 27.91 16.31 21.90
CA THR A 456 29.11 15.61 22.37
C THR A 456 29.94 15.03 21.22
N GLU A 457 29.27 14.49 20.22
CA GLU A 457 29.88 13.73 19.13
C GLU A 457 30.35 14.65 18.00
N MET A 458 29.66 15.76 17.78
CA MET A 458 30.01 16.76 16.76
C MET A 458 31.22 17.63 17.15
N ARG A 459 31.45 17.78 18.46
CA ARG A 459 32.49 18.66 19.03
C ARG A 459 33.91 18.44 18.48
N PRO A 460 34.51 17.23 18.51
CA PRO A 460 35.88 17.04 18.05
C PRO A 460 36.05 17.48 16.58
N PHE A 461 35.01 17.33 15.78
CA PHE A 461 35.05 17.68 14.35
C PHE A 461 34.93 19.18 14.10
N ILE A 462 34.11 19.87 14.90
CA ILE A 462 34.06 21.35 14.89
C ILE A 462 35.40 21.95 15.32
N GLU A 463 36.05 21.40 16.34
CA GLU A 463 37.38 21.86 16.78
C GLU A 463 38.43 21.67 15.67
N THR A 464 38.36 20.57 14.92
CA THR A 464 39.24 20.31 13.78
C THR A 464 38.97 21.28 12.61
N ILE A 465 37.70 21.52 12.27
CA ILE A 465 37.32 22.49 11.22
C ILE A 465 37.76 23.91 11.60
N GLY A 466 37.60 24.29 12.87
CA GLY A 466 38.02 25.58 13.41
C GLY A 466 39.52 25.85 13.31
N LYS A 467 40.35 24.80 13.37
CA LYS A 467 41.81 24.93 13.18
C LYS A 467 42.22 24.98 11.70
N SER A 468 41.31 24.64 10.79
CA SER A 468 41.60 24.43 9.37
C SER A 468 41.10 25.56 8.46
N THR A 469 40.51 26.61 9.02
CA THR A 469 39.90 27.73 8.27
C THR A 469 40.05 29.06 8.98
N GLU A 470 40.05 30.15 8.21
CA GLU A 470 39.99 31.54 8.71
C GLU A 470 38.54 32.06 8.82
N ALA A 471 37.56 31.33 8.28
CA ALA A 471 36.14 31.68 8.33
C ALA A 471 35.55 31.49 9.74
N PHE A 472 34.47 32.20 10.06
CA PHE A 472 33.79 32.06 11.34
C PHE A 472 33.18 30.65 11.49
N ILE A 473 33.20 30.08 12.69
CA ILE A 473 32.71 28.71 12.91
C ILE A 473 31.25 28.70 13.31
N ILE A 474 30.45 27.91 12.58
CA ILE A 474 29.03 27.66 12.86
C ILE A 474 28.82 26.20 13.27
N CYS A 475 27.89 25.96 14.19
CA CYS A 475 27.62 24.62 14.71
C CYS A 475 26.15 24.50 15.10
N TYR A 476 25.43 23.57 14.46
CA TYR A 476 24.03 23.28 14.74
C TYR A 476 23.89 21.78 15.07
N PRO A 477 24.32 21.35 16.28
CA PRO A 477 24.17 19.96 16.68
C PRO A 477 22.68 19.64 16.83
N ASN A 478 22.29 18.44 16.41
CA ASN A 478 20.95 17.94 16.69
C ASN A 478 21.00 17.08 17.95
N ALA A 479 19.87 16.65 18.48
CA ALA A 479 19.82 15.80 19.67
C ALA A 479 20.27 14.33 19.44
N GLY A 480 21.12 14.10 18.42
CA GLY A 480 21.40 12.80 17.82
C GLY A 480 20.31 12.32 16.87
N LEU A 481 20.47 11.11 16.32
CA LEU A 481 19.40 10.38 15.65
C LEU A 481 18.37 9.89 16.70
N PRO A 482 17.08 9.80 16.37
CA PRO A 482 16.06 9.35 17.32
C PRO A 482 16.38 7.94 17.82
N ASN A 483 16.25 7.75 19.13
CA ASN A 483 16.45 6.46 19.77
C ASN A 483 15.31 5.49 19.40
N THR A 484 15.43 4.25 19.82
CA THR A 484 14.47 3.17 19.49
C THR A 484 13.04 3.38 20.02
N PHE A 485 12.77 4.48 20.74
CA PHE A 485 11.46 4.84 21.29
C PHE A 485 10.85 6.09 20.61
N GLY A 486 11.44 6.60 19.53
CA GLY A 486 10.95 7.82 18.85
C GLY A 486 11.22 9.11 19.63
N GLY A 487 12.00 9.03 20.71
CA GLY A 487 12.52 10.18 21.45
C GLY A 487 13.95 10.53 21.03
N TYR A 488 14.42 11.71 21.43
CA TYR A 488 15.82 12.08 21.28
C TYR A 488 16.55 11.88 22.61
N ASP A 489 17.75 11.29 22.56
CA ASP A 489 18.56 11.00 23.76
C ASP A 489 19.11 12.29 24.41
N GLU A 490 19.34 13.34 23.63
CA GLU A 490 19.77 14.65 24.14
C GLU A 490 18.58 15.62 24.25
N THR A 491 18.11 15.88 25.48
CA THR A 491 17.15 16.99 25.72
C THR A 491 17.83 18.36 25.64
N PRO A 492 17.09 19.49 25.53
CA PRO A 492 17.66 20.83 25.67
C PRO A 492 18.47 21.02 26.97
N GLU A 493 18.03 20.38 28.06
CA GLU A 493 18.74 20.37 29.35
C GLU A 493 20.02 19.53 29.30
N CYS A 494 20.01 18.38 28.61
CA CYS A 494 21.21 17.57 28.37
C CYS A 494 22.26 18.33 27.55
N THR A 495 21.82 18.98 26.47
CA THR A 495 22.68 19.83 25.62
C THR A 495 23.27 21.00 26.43
N ALA A 496 22.48 21.63 27.29
CA ALA A 496 22.95 22.66 28.22
C ALA A 496 23.90 22.13 29.31
N THR A 497 23.79 20.84 29.66
CA THR A 497 24.65 20.18 30.66
C THR A 497 26.02 19.82 30.08
N TYR A 498 26.09 19.44 28.80
CA TYR A 498 27.38 19.24 28.09
C TYR A 498 28.20 20.53 27.92
N LEU A 499 27.54 21.69 28.05
CA LEU A 499 28.16 23.01 28.13
C LEU A 499 28.54 23.41 29.57
N LYS A 500 28.14 22.63 30.61
CA LYS A 500 28.36 22.91 32.04
C LYS A 500 29.23 21.84 32.70
N GLY A 501 30.54 22.10 32.76
CA GLY A 501 31.49 21.29 33.52
C GLY A 501 32.84 22.01 33.65
N ILE A 502 33.67 21.60 34.60
CA ILE A 502 35.07 22.05 34.65
C ILE A 502 35.82 21.36 33.50
N VAL A 503 36.61 22.14 32.78
CA VAL A 503 37.48 21.65 31.72
C VAL A 503 38.90 21.96 32.14
N LEU A 504 39.69 20.92 32.33
CA LEU A 504 41.13 20.99 32.58
C LEU A 504 41.86 20.43 31.36
N SER A 505 43.16 20.69 31.28
CA SER A 505 43.99 20.13 30.21
C SER A 505 45.42 19.94 30.66
N GLY A 506 46.01 18.80 30.30
CA GLY A 506 47.45 18.68 30.06
C GLY A 506 47.70 18.92 28.57
N LEU A 507 48.34 17.97 27.90
CA LEU A 507 48.28 17.79 26.44
C LEU A 507 46.92 17.23 25.98
N GLU A 508 46.23 16.49 26.86
CA GLU A 508 44.91 15.95 26.61
C GLU A 508 43.86 16.67 27.47
N PRO A 509 42.62 16.83 26.96
CA PRO A 509 41.54 17.43 27.72
C PRO A 509 41.03 16.48 28.82
N PHE A 510 40.79 17.01 30.00
CA PHE A 510 40.19 16.28 31.12
C PHE A 510 38.96 17.04 31.64
N ARG A 511 37.78 16.43 31.54
CA ARG A 511 36.49 17.07 31.88
C ARG A 511 35.88 16.41 33.10
N ILE A 512 35.42 17.21 34.06
CA ILE A 512 34.72 16.72 35.25
C ILE A 512 33.28 17.24 35.20
N GLY A 513 32.35 16.37 34.80
CA GLY A 513 30.91 16.63 34.76
C GLY A 513 30.19 16.07 36.00
N PRO A 514 28.86 16.22 36.09
CA PRO A 514 28.08 15.72 37.23
C PRO A 514 28.07 14.19 37.36
N TYR A 515 28.41 13.46 36.29
CA TYR A 515 28.45 11.99 36.28
C TYR A 515 29.89 11.44 36.25
N THR A 516 30.90 12.30 36.35
CA THR A 516 32.30 11.84 36.45
C THR A 516 32.51 11.23 37.83
N ASN A 517 33.08 10.02 37.88
CA ASN A 517 33.47 9.39 39.14
C ASN A 517 34.52 10.23 39.89
N PHE A 518 34.80 9.88 41.15
CA PHE A 518 35.79 10.58 41.98
C PHE A 518 37.15 10.75 41.27
N VAL A 519 37.64 11.99 41.24
CA VAL A 519 38.89 12.33 40.58
C VAL A 519 40.07 12.24 41.55
N ASN A 520 41.04 11.38 41.22
CA ASN A 520 42.26 11.20 42.00
C ASN A 520 43.32 12.23 41.61
N ILE A 521 43.64 13.15 42.52
CA ILE A 521 44.76 14.08 42.39
C ILE A 521 45.97 13.48 43.12
N GLY A 522 47.05 13.19 42.41
CA GLY A 522 48.19 12.46 42.96
C GLY A 522 49.06 13.29 43.92
N GLU A 523 49.16 12.86 45.19
CA GLU A 523 49.81 13.61 46.29
C GLU A 523 51.35 13.53 46.39
N ARG A 524 52.01 12.62 45.65
CA ARG A 524 53.43 12.24 45.91
C ARG A 524 54.47 13.20 45.35
N CYS A 525 54.09 14.13 44.47
CA CYS A 525 54.97 15.18 43.93
C CYS A 525 54.98 16.41 44.85
N ASN A 526 55.09 16.15 46.15
CA ASN A 526 55.00 17.14 47.20
C ASN A 526 56.23 17.04 48.11
N VAL A 527 57.03 18.11 48.20
CA VAL A 527 58.27 18.12 49.00
C VAL A 527 57.98 17.93 50.49
N ALA A 528 56.92 18.54 51.02
CA ALA A 528 56.52 18.38 52.41
C ALA A 528 55.91 16.99 52.69
N GLY A 529 55.16 16.44 51.73
CA GLY A 529 54.39 15.19 51.89
C GLY A 529 55.14 13.90 51.54
N SER A 530 56.19 13.97 50.73
CA SER A 530 56.86 12.80 50.14
C SER A 530 58.37 12.80 50.37
N ARG A 531 58.82 11.99 51.34
CA ARG A 531 60.26 11.86 51.68
C ARG A 531 61.16 11.51 50.49
N ARG A 532 60.65 10.71 49.54
CA ARG A 532 61.41 10.32 48.34
C ARG A 532 61.53 11.49 47.37
N PHE A 533 60.44 12.20 47.13
CA PHE A 533 60.41 13.36 46.25
C PHE A 533 61.29 14.48 46.79
N ALA A 534 61.13 14.81 48.08
CA ALA A 534 61.94 15.80 48.80
C ALA A 534 63.45 15.54 48.63
N ARG A 535 63.89 14.28 48.83
CA ARG A 535 65.29 13.89 48.68
C ARG A 535 65.82 14.13 47.26
N LEU A 536 65.03 13.85 46.23
CA LEU A 536 65.46 14.01 44.83
C LEU A 536 65.52 15.50 44.45
N ILE A 537 64.52 16.28 44.83
CA ILE A 537 64.47 17.72 44.57
C ILE A 537 65.61 18.46 45.31
N MET A 538 65.83 18.18 46.59
CA MET A 538 66.95 18.75 47.36
C MET A 538 68.32 18.36 46.82
N ALA A 539 68.44 17.18 46.21
CA ALA A 539 69.68 16.72 45.57
C ALA A 539 69.85 17.26 44.12
N GLY A 540 68.93 18.09 43.63
CA GLY A 540 68.96 18.62 42.26
C GLY A 540 68.63 17.58 41.17
N LYS A 541 68.14 16.40 41.54
CA LYS A 541 67.84 15.27 40.64
C LYS A 541 66.40 15.32 40.12
N TYR A 542 66.08 16.38 39.37
CA TYR A 542 64.72 16.62 38.87
C TYR A 542 64.26 15.57 37.83
N GLU A 543 65.16 15.04 37.00
CA GLU A 543 64.84 13.97 36.04
C GLU A 543 64.41 12.69 36.75
N ASP A 544 65.15 12.28 37.79
CA ASP A 544 64.77 11.13 38.62
C ASP A 544 63.41 11.37 39.32
N ALA A 545 63.08 12.62 39.65
CA ALA A 545 61.81 12.98 40.26
C ALA A 545 60.61 12.85 39.30
N LEU A 546 60.82 12.94 37.97
CA LEU A 546 59.77 12.65 36.98
C LEU A 546 59.26 11.21 37.08
N SER A 547 60.11 10.27 37.49
CA SER A 547 59.68 8.88 37.71
C SER A 547 58.59 8.76 38.77
N ILE A 548 58.52 9.68 39.74
CA ILE A 548 57.46 9.72 40.76
C ILE A 548 56.16 10.23 40.15
N ALA A 549 56.22 11.31 39.35
CA ALA A 549 55.07 11.82 38.61
C ALA A 549 54.50 10.77 37.65
N LYS A 550 55.37 10.13 36.85
CA LYS A 550 55.00 9.05 35.93
C LYS A 550 54.35 7.87 36.65
N ALA A 551 54.94 7.41 37.75
CA ALA A 551 54.39 6.32 38.54
C ALA A 551 52.99 6.64 39.10
N GLN A 552 52.74 7.89 39.52
CA GLN A 552 51.42 8.29 39.99
C GLN A 552 50.37 8.23 38.88
N VAL A 553 50.69 8.71 37.68
CA VAL A 553 49.79 8.63 36.52
C VAL A 553 49.50 7.17 36.15
N GLU A 554 50.53 6.32 36.12
CA GLU A 554 50.39 4.87 35.89
C GLU A 554 49.55 4.18 36.98
N MET A 555 49.58 4.69 38.21
CA MET A 555 48.81 4.19 39.35
C MET A 555 47.41 4.81 39.47
N GLY A 556 46.95 5.57 38.47
CA GLY A 556 45.57 6.05 38.38
C GLY A 556 45.35 7.51 38.80
N ALA A 557 46.40 8.31 38.98
CA ALA A 557 46.25 9.76 39.16
C ALA A 557 45.80 10.41 37.85
N GLN A 558 44.67 11.11 37.89
CA GLN A 558 44.09 11.81 36.74
C GLN A 558 44.52 13.29 36.68
N VAL A 559 44.98 13.82 37.80
CA VAL A 559 45.62 15.14 37.95
C VAL A 559 46.84 14.95 38.85
N LEU A 560 47.91 15.72 38.64
CA LEU A 560 49.10 15.67 39.49
C LEU A 560 49.21 16.91 40.37
N ASP A 561 49.26 16.72 41.68
CA ASP A 561 49.57 17.78 42.64
C ASP A 561 51.07 18.01 42.71
N ILE A 562 51.51 19.23 42.43
CA ILE A 562 52.93 19.63 42.43
C ILE A 562 53.12 20.65 43.53
N ASN A 563 53.86 20.29 44.57
CA ASN A 563 54.19 21.18 45.68
C ASN A 563 55.70 21.23 45.91
N MET A 564 56.27 22.44 45.84
CA MET A 564 57.70 22.73 45.98
C MET A 564 58.03 23.58 47.22
N ASP A 565 57.10 23.67 48.18
CA ASP A 565 57.28 24.45 49.39
C ASP A 565 58.27 23.75 50.33
N GLU A 566 59.44 24.36 50.50
CA GLU A 566 60.45 23.98 51.48
C GLU A 566 61.37 25.17 51.74
N GLY A 567 61.78 25.40 52.98
CA GLY A 567 62.57 26.57 53.37
C GLY A 567 63.96 26.64 52.74
N MET A 568 64.46 25.50 52.24
CA MET A 568 65.77 25.39 51.57
C MET A 568 65.69 25.48 50.04
N LEU A 569 64.51 25.63 49.44
CA LEU A 569 64.33 25.73 47.98
C LEU A 569 63.93 27.15 47.56
N GLU A 570 64.45 27.59 46.40
CA GLU A 570 63.86 28.72 45.69
C GLU A 570 62.57 28.27 45.00
N GLY A 571 61.45 28.31 45.73
CA GLY A 571 60.14 27.79 45.31
C GLY A 571 59.74 28.13 43.86
N PRO A 572 59.76 29.41 43.42
CA PRO A 572 59.38 29.76 42.05
C PRO A 572 60.25 29.11 40.97
N VAL A 573 61.56 28.99 41.23
CA VAL A 573 62.52 28.38 40.30
C VAL A 573 62.33 26.86 40.26
N ALA A 574 62.15 26.23 41.42
CA ALA A 574 61.94 24.80 41.53
C ALA A 574 60.63 24.36 40.84
N MET A 575 59.54 25.12 41.06
CA MET A 575 58.25 24.88 40.42
C MET A 575 58.34 25.03 38.89
N ALA A 576 58.87 26.16 38.41
CA ALA A 576 59.02 26.40 36.98
C ALA A 576 59.88 25.31 36.30
N ARG A 577 61.00 24.92 36.93
CA ARG A 577 61.88 23.87 36.42
C ARG A 577 61.16 22.54 36.30
N PHE A 578 60.42 22.13 37.34
CA PHE A 578 59.75 20.83 37.32
C PHE A 578 58.56 20.80 36.37
N CYS A 579 57.75 21.88 36.28
CA CYS A 579 56.67 21.97 35.29
C CYS A 579 57.19 21.87 33.85
N ASN A 580 58.30 22.54 33.52
CA ASN A 580 58.91 22.45 32.20
C ASN A 580 59.44 21.04 31.87
N LEU A 581 59.98 20.33 32.87
CA LEU A 581 60.42 18.94 32.72
C LEU A 581 59.24 17.98 32.56
N ILE A 582 58.12 18.23 33.25
CA ILE A 582 56.88 17.48 33.03
C ILE A 582 56.42 17.67 31.58
N ALA A 583 56.44 18.90 31.06
CA ALA A 583 56.04 19.19 29.69
C ALA A 583 56.88 18.45 28.62
N SER A 584 58.12 18.08 28.93
CA SER A 584 58.96 17.29 28.01
C SER A 584 58.67 15.78 28.01
N GLU A 585 57.92 15.26 28.99
CA GLU A 585 57.58 13.84 29.09
C GLU A 585 56.08 13.62 28.78
N PRO A 586 55.72 13.15 27.58
CA PRO A 586 54.33 13.06 27.12
C PRO A 586 53.41 12.24 28.03
N ASP A 587 53.94 11.17 28.63
CA ASP A 587 53.20 10.29 29.54
C ASP A 587 52.73 11.00 30.82
N ILE A 588 53.42 12.06 31.21
CA ILE A 588 53.08 12.89 32.36
C ILE A 588 52.31 14.13 31.88
N ALA A 589 52.78 14.77 30.81
CA ALA A 589 52.20 16.00 30.28
C ALA A 589 50.74 15.85 29.82
N LYS A 590 50.28 14.63 29.53
CA LYS A 590 48.88 14.37 29.15
C LYS A 590 47.85 14.72 30.23
N VAL A 591 48.19 14.62 31.52
CA VAL A 591 47.26 14.94 32.61
C VAL A 591 47.37 16.40 33.05
N PRO A 592 46.29 17.03 33.55
CA PRO A 592 46.36 18.37 34.13
C PRO A 592 47.25 18.42 35.37
N LEU A 593 47.80 19.60 35.64
CA LEU A 593 48.59 19.88 36.84
C LEU A 593 47.78 20.68 37.85
N CYS A 594 47.91 20.30 39.12
CA CYS A 594 47.45 21.03 40.29
C CYS A 594 48.67 21.69 40.92
N ILE A 595 48.76 23.02 40.78
CA ILE A 595 49.90 23.81 41.24
C ILE A 595 49.65 24.17 42.70
N ASP A 596 50.35 23.48 43.60
CA ASP A 596 50.18 23.57 45.04
C ASP A 596 51.29 24.38 45.73
N SER A 597 50.90 25.44 46.43
CA SER A 597 51.82 26.26 47.22
C SER A 597 51.08 27.22 48.15
N SER A 598 51.65 27.45 49.33
CA SER A 598 51.25 28.51 50.27
C SER A 598 51.70 29.91 49.85
N ASN A 599 52.66 30.01 48.92
CA ASN A 599 53.18 31.24 48.35
C ASN A 599 52.67 31.46 46.92
N PHE A 600 51.93 32.54 46.70
CA PHE A 600 51.33 32.84 45.40
C PHE A 600 52.37 33.08 44.28
N ALA A 601 53.59 33.53 44.60
CA ALA A 601 54.64 33.70 43.60
C ALA A 601 55.09 32.36 42.98
N VAL A 602 55.01 31.27 43.75
CA VAL A 602 55.27 29.90 43.27
C VAL A 602 54.13 29.43 42.37
N ILE A 603 52.87 29.70 42.77
CA ILE A 603 51.68 29.43 41.94
C ILE A 603 51.81 30.12 40.58
N GLU A 604 52.15 31.41 40.59
CA GLU A 604 52.30 32.18 39.35
C GLU A 604 53.43 31.65 38.46
N ALA A 605 54.55 31.21 39.05
CA ALA A 605 55.65 30.59 38.31
C ALA A 605 55.23 29.26 37.65
N GLY A 606 54.44 28.44 38.37
CA GLY A 606 53.87 27.21 37.82
C GLY A 606 52.91 27.49 36.65
N LEU A 607 51.97 28.42 36.83
CA LEU A 607 51.00 28.80 35.79
C LEU A 607 51.68 29.31 34.51
N LYS A 608 52.78 30.08 34.62
CA LYS A 608 53.56 30.55 33.46
C LYS A 608 54.23 29.42 32.67
N CYS A 609 54.45 28.26 33.30
CA CYS A 609 55.15 27.12 32.70
C CYS A 609 54.20 26.00 32.26
N CYS A 610 52.89 26.12 32.52
CA CYS A 610 51.92 25.10 32.15
C CYS A 610 51.26 25.44 30.81
N GLN A 611 51.23 24.47 29.89
CA GLN A 611 50.61 24.63 28.58
C GLN A 611 49.07 24.50 28.64
N GLY A 612 48.58 23.56 29.46
CA GLY A 612 47.17 23.28 29.61
C GLY A 612 46.51 24.00 30.80
N LYS A 613 45.19 23.93 30.89
CA LYS A 613 44.42 24.53 31.99
C LYS A 613 44.61 23.74 33.28
N CYS A 614 45.27 24.37 34.25
CA CYS A 614 45.63 23.81 35.57
C CYS A 614 44.57 24.07 36.65
N ILE A 615 44.78 23.40 37.80
CA ILE A 615 44.16 23.74 39.07
C ILE A 615 45.17 24.55 39.90
N VAL A 616 44.74 25.64 40.52
CA VAL A 616 45.51 26.38 41.52
C VAL A 616 45.11 25.89 42.90
N ASN A 617 46.07 25.41 43.68
CA ASN A 617 45.90 24.98 45.06
C ASN A 617 46.84 25.80 45.97
N SER A 618 46.38 26.70 46.81
CA SER A 618 45.02 27.20 46.95
C SER A 618 45.05 28.70 47.26
N ILE A 619 43.88 29.33 47.27
CA ILE A 619 43.68 30.67 47.84
C ILE A 619 42.71 30.58 49.02
N SER A 620 42.73 31.57 49.92
CA SER A 620 41.86 31.62 51.09
C SER A 620 41.60 33.05 51.54
N LEU A 621 40.69 33.24 52.49
CA LEU A 621 40.35 34.54 53.08
C LEU A 621 41.24 34.90 54.29
N LYS A 622 42.27 34.09 54.60
CA LYS A 622 43.17 34.28 55.75
C LYS A 622 43.81 35.67 55.82
N GLU A 623 44.20 36.24 54.68
CA GLU A 623 44.82 37.57 54.59
C GLU A 623 43.78 38.68 54.31
N GLY A 624 42.49 38.38 54.51
CA GLY A 624 41.38 39.27 54.22
C GLY A 624 40.91 39.24 52.75
N GLU A 625 39.76 39.87 52.54
CA GLU A 625 39.06 39.89 51.24
C GLU A 625 39.87 40.54 50.10
N GLU A 626 40.65 41.59 50.39
CA GLU A 626 41.41 42.32 49.35
C GLU A 626 42.49 41.43 48.72
N SER A 627 43.26 40.72 49.55
CA SER A 627 44.27 39.76 49.11
C SER A 627 43.64 38.60 48.35
N PHE A 628 42.52 38.05 48.83
CA PHE A 628 41.76 37.00 48.15
C PHE A 628 41.31 37.42 46.74
N LEU A 629 40.70 38.61 46.60
CA LEU A 629 40.27 39.13 45.30
C LEU A 629 41.44 39.41 44.36
N ARG A 630 42.58 39.87 44.89
CA ARG A 630 43.80 40.08 44.10
C ARG A 630 44.30 38.76 43.50
N TYR A 631 44.44 37.73 44.32
CA TYR A 631 44.87 36.41 43.86
C TYR A 631 43.84 35.78 42.91
N ALA A 632 42.55 35.84 43.24
CA ALA A 632 41.48 35.33 42.38
C ALA A 632 41.47 35.97 40.98
N LYS A 633 41.68 37.30 40.89
CA LYS A 633 41.80 37.99 39.59
C LYS A 633 43.00 37.52 38.78
N GLN A 634 44.12 37.22 39.44
CA GLN A 634 45.30 36.69 38.75
C GLN A 634 45.04 35.26 38.26
N VAL A 635 44.48 34.38 39.09
CA VAL A 635 44.09 33.02 38.68
C VAL A 635 43.09 33.06 37.51
N HIS A 636 42.09 33.95 37.58
CA HIS A 636 41.11 34.16 36.50
C HIS A 636 41.78 34.61 35.20
N ARG A 637 42.77 35.51 35.28
CA ARG A 637 43.53 35.98 34.11
C ARG A 637 44.33 34.88 33.44
N TYR A 638 44.88 33.93 34.19
CA TYR A 638 45.54 32.74 33.64
C TYR A 638 44.56 31.65 33.19
N GLY A 639 43.25 31.82 33.45
CA GLY A 639 42.21 30.87 33.03
C GLY A 639 42.23 29.54 33.78
N ALA A 640 42.93 29.45 34.91
CA ALA A 640 43.01 28.23 35.70
C ALA A 640 41.77 28.02 36.60
N ALA A 641 41.50 26.76 36.96
CA ALA A 641 40.58 26.44 38.03
C ALA A 641 41.21 26.74 39.40
N VAL A 642 40.39 26.89 40.44
CA VAL A 642 40.86 27.35 41.75
C VAL A 642 40.31 26.51 42.90
N VAL A 643 41.20 26.02 43.76
CA VAL A 643 40.87 25.47 45.07
C VAL A 643 40.83 26.61 46.08
N VAL A 644 39.71 26.71 46.79
CA VAL A 644 39.47 27.67 47.87
C VAL A 644 39.38 26.92 49.19
N MET A 645 40.36 27.13 50.04
CA MET A 645 40.38 26.55 51.38
C MET A 645 39.36 27.25 52.29
N ALA A 646 38.67 26.47 53.14
CA ALA A 646 37.82 27.02 54.20
C ALA A 646 38.67 27.57 55.36
N PHE A 647 39.37 28.66 55.09
CA PHE A 647 40.23 29.39 56.02
C PHE A 647 39.99 30.89 55.81
N ASP A 648 39.58 31.58 56.86
CA ASP A 648 39.32 33.02 56.85
C ASP A 648 40.14 33.74 57.93
N GLU A 649 39.79 35.00 58.21
CA GLU A 649 40.48 35.84 59.19
C GLU A 649 40.41 35.27 60.63
N GLU A 650 39.41 34.44 60.94
CA GLU A 650 39.21 33.81 62.25
C GLU A 650 39.97 32.48 62.40
N GLY A 651 40.47 31.92 61.30
CA GLY A 651 41.26 30.69 61.32
C GLY A 651 40.77 29.61 60.36
N GLN A 652 41.25 28.39 60.58
CA GLN A 652 40.85 27.22 59.80
C GLN A 652 39.51 26.68 60.30
N ALA A 653 38.56 26.45 59.39
CA ALA A 653 37.23 25.98 59.79
C ALA A 653 37.21 24.52 60.24
N THR A 654 36.65 24.27 61.43
CA THR A 654 36.61 22.94 62.05
C THR A 654 35.19 22.35 62.18
N ASP A 655 34.18 23.20 62.39
CA ASP A 655 32.76 22.80 62.44
C ASP A 655 32.05 22.98 61.08
N ILE A 656 30.81 22.49 61.00
CA ILE A 656 30.01 22.47 59.77
C ILE A 656 29.64 23.88 59.32
N ASP A 657 29.16 24.72 60.25
CA ASP A 657 28.61 26.03 59.95
C ASP A 657 29.70 26.98 59.47
N GLN A 658 30.86 26.97 60.15
CA GLN A 658 32.02 27.76 59.74
C GLN A 658 32.54 27.35 58.35
N LYS A 659 32.61 26.04 58.06
CA LYS A 659 33.03 25.53 56.73
C LYS A 659 32.09 26.07 55.63
N VAL A 660 30.77 25.93 55.81
CA VAL A 660 29.77 26.39 54.84
C VAL A 660 29.76 27.90 54.70
N GLN A 661 29.89 28.65 55.80
CA GLN A 661 29.90 30.10 55.82
C GLN A 661 31.08 30.66 54.99
N ILE A 662 32.30 30.15 55.21
CA ILE A 662 33.49 30.59 54.49
C ILE A 662 33.37 30.28 52.99
N CYS A 663 32.96 29.05 52.63
CA CYS A 663 32.76 28.66 51.23
C CYS A 663 31.69 29.53 50.55
N THR A 664 30.59 29.82 51.24
CA THR A 664 29.52 30.68 50.71
C THR A 664 29.99 32.12 50.51
N ARG A 665 30.77 32.67 51.44
CA ARG A 665 31.37 34.00 51.32
C ARG A 665 32.30 34.06 50.11
N ALA A 666 33.22 33.10 50.00
CA ALA A 666 34.15 33.02 48.88
C ALA A 666 33.44 32.83 47.52
N TYR A 667 32.42 31.98 47.45
CA TYR A 667 31.62 31.75 46.24
C TYR A 667 31.00 33.06 45.72
N ASN A 668 30.39 33.84 46.62
CA ASN A 668 29.79 35.12 46.28
C ASN A 668 30.84 36.14 45.79
N LEU A 669 32.02 36.19 46.43
CA LEU A 669 33.10 37.07 46.00
C LEU A 669 33.62 36.70 44.61
N LEU A 670 33.86 35.41 44.35
CA LEU A 670 34.36 34.93 43.06
C LEU A 670 33.34 35.15 41.93
N THR A 671 32.09 34.74 42.13
CA THR A 671 31.07 34.81 41.08
C THR A 671 30.57 36.23 40.83
N LYS A 672 30.35 37.04 41.88
CA LYS A 672 29.74 38.38 41.74
C LYS A 672 30.75 39.50 41.55
N LYS A 673 31.93 39.44 42.18
CA LYS A 673 32.94 40.52 42.08
C LYS A 673 34.03 40.26 41.06
N VAL A 674 34.44 39.00 40.87
CA VAL A 674 35.49 38.64 39.89
C VAL A 674 34.89 38.18 38.55
N GLY A 675 33.66 37.65 38.55
CA GLY A 675 33.05 37.06 37.35
C GLY A 675 33.58 35.66 37.05
N PHE A 676 34.05 34.94 38.07
CA PHE A 676 34.61 33.60 37.93
C PHE A 676 33.51 32.60 37.52
N ASN A 677 33.85 31.67 36.61
CA ASN A 677 32.93 30.59 36.26
C ASN A 677 32.73 29.68 37.48
N PRO A 678 31.50 29.47 37.98
CA PRO A 678 31.28 28.66 39.17
C PRO A 678 31.77 27.21 39.02
N ASN A 679 31.86 26.69 37.79
CA ASN A 679 32.41 25.36 37.53
C ASN A 679 33.92 25.24 37.79
N ASP A 680 34.65 26.35 37.70
CA ASP A 680 36.09 26.39 37.93
C ASP A 680 36.43 26.60 39.41
N ILE A 681 35.42 26.65 40.29
CA ILE A 681 35.57 26.82 41.75
C ILE A 681 35.51 25.44 42.42
N ILE A 682 36.57 25.08 43.13
CA ILE A 682 36.68 23.88 43.95
C ILE A 682 36.82 24.34 45.40
N PHE A 683 35.95 23.89 46.29
CA PHE A 683 36.08 24.15 47.73
C PHE A 683 36.82 23.01 48.41
N ASP A 684 37.76 23.35 49.29
CA ASP A 684 38.34 22.43 50.26
C ASP A 684 37.83 22.81 51.66
N PRO A 685 36.81 22.11 52.20
CA PRO A 685 36.32 22.33 53.55
C PRO A 685 37.33 21.97 54.66
N ASN A 686 38.55 21.56 54.33
CA ASN A 686 39.61 21.02 55.18
C ASN A 686 39.28 19.63 55.77
N ILE A 687 39.94 18.60 55.22
CA ILE A 687 40.06 17.28 55.88
C ILE A 687 41.10 17.40 56.99
N LEU A 688 40.69 17.16 58.24
CA LEU A 688 41.52 17.27 59.44
C LEU A 688 41.74 15.89 60.09
N THR A 689 42.78 15.79 60.92
CA THR A 689 43.18 14.54 61.57
C THR A 689 42.19 14.10 62.64
N ILE A 690 41.79 12.82 62.62
CA ILE A 690 40.96 12.18 63.65
C ILE A 690 41.76 11.07 64.37
N GLY A 691 41.22 10.55 65.47
CA GLY A 691 41.88 9.49 66.24
C GLY A 691 43.13 9.95 66.99
N THR A 692 43.20 11.23 67.37
CA THR A 692 44.33 11.81 68.11
C THR A 692 44.25 11.56 69.62
N GLY A 693 43.13 11.05 70.12
CA GLY A 693 42.83 10.96 71.55
C GLY A 693 42.30 12.26 72.18
N MET A 694 41.97 13.27 71.36
CA MET A 694 41.35 14.53 71.80
C MET A 694 39.88 14.55 71.35
N GLU A 695 38.95 14.77 72.27
CA GLU A 695 37.51 14.70 72.00
C GLU A 695 37.07 15.72 70.93
N GLU A 696 37.72 16.89 70.91
CA GLU A 696 37.44 17.98 69.97
C GLU A 696 37.62 17.56 68.51
N HIS A 697 38.51 16.60 68.24
CA HIS A 697 38.83 16.15 66.89
C HIS A 697 37.90 15.05 66.37
N ASN A 698 37.12 14.42 67.25
CA ASN A 698 36.31 13.25 66.89
C ASN A 698 35.24 13.55 65.83
N MET A 699 34.78 14.80 65.76
CA MET A 699 33.72 15.22 64.84
C MET A 699 34.24 15.67 63.46
N TYR A 700 35.55 15.84 63.27
CA TYR A 700 36.09 16.49 62.06
C TYR A 700 35.73 15.78 60.75
N ALA A 701 35.72 14.44 60.74
CA ALA A 701 35.33 13.67 59.56
C ALA A 701 33.84 13.86 59.21
N ILE A 702 32.96 13.78 60.21
CA ILE A 702 31.52 14.00 60.06
C ILE A 702 31.24 15.42 59.58
N ASN A 703 31.96 16.40 60.15
CA ASN A 703 31.79 17.81 59.82
C ASN A 703 32.15 18.07 58.34
N PHE A 704 33.22 17.46 57.84
CA PHE A 704 33.58 17.54 56.42
C PHE A 704 32.50 16.94 55.51
N ILE A 705 32.03 15.73 55.83
CA ILE A 705 31.03 15.01 55.01
C ILE A 705 29.71 15.82 54.93
N LYS A 706 29.22 16.31 56.07
CA LYS A 706 27.99 17.13 56.11
C LYS A 706 28.15 18.48 55.43
N ALA A 707 29.29 19.16 55.63
CA ALA A 707 29.55 20.44 54.95
C ALA A 707 29.62 20.25 53.42
N THR A 708 30.19 19.14 52.95
CA THR A 708 30.24 18.77 51.52
C THR A 708 28.83 18.75 50.93
N ARG A 709 27.90 18.04 51.57
CA ARG A 709 26.51 17.98 51.14
C ARG A 709 25.86 19.37 51.02
N ILE A 710 26.00 20.20 52.06
CA ILE A 710 25.40 21.54 52.09
C ILE A 710 26.00 22.43 51.00
N ILE A 711 27.32 22.40 50.81
CA ILE A 711 28.02 23.15 49.75
C ILE A 711 27.49 22.75 48.38
N LYS A 712 27.32 21.44 48.12
CA LYS A 712 26.80 20.94 46.84
C LYS A 712 25.34 21.30 46.61
N GLU A 713 24.52 21.33 47.65
CA GLU A 713 23.11 21.72 47.58
C GLU A 713 22.93 23.24 47.37
N THR A 714 23.82 24.07 47.93
CA THR A 714 23.62 25.53 47.98
C THR A 714 24.45 26.32 46.96
N LEU A 715 25.64 25.84 46.57
CA LEU A 715 26.59 26.57 45.73
C LEU A 715 26.67 25.94 44.32
N SER A 716 25.67 26.25 43.50
CA SER A 716 25.49 25.65 42.17
C SER A 716 26.72 25.77 41.27
N GLY A 717 27.19 24.65 40.73
CA GLY A 717 28.34 24.58 39.82
C GLY A 717 29.69 24.35 40.52
N ALA A 718 29.82 24.68 41.81
CA ALA A 718 31.06 24.44 42.56
C ALA A 718 31.29 22.95 42.82
N ARG A 719 32.57 22.60 42.99
CA ARG A 719 33.04 21.24 43.31
C ARG A 719 33.67 21.17 44.69
N VAL A 720 33.79 19.98 45.27
CA VAL A 720 34.42 19.76 46.57
C VAL A 720 35.63 18.83 46.45
N SER A 721 36.73 19.24 47.08
CA SER A 721 37.99 18.51 47.21
C SER A 721 38.46 18.42 48.66
N GLY A 722 39.53 17.67 48.90
CA GLY A 722 40.20 17.62 50.19
C GLY A 722 41.47 16.77 50.19
N GLY A 723 42.43 17.11 51.05
CA GLY A 723 43.64 16.32 51.30
C GLY A 723 43.39 15.10 52.18
N LEU A 724 43.18 13.93 51.58
CA LEU A 724 42.71 12.73 52.28
C LEU A 724 43.72 12.20 53.31
N SER A 725 45.01 12.28 53.00
CA SER A 725 46.08 11.79 53.87
C SER A 725 46.07 12.44 55.27
N ASN A 726 45.55 13.67 55.39
CA ASN A 726 45.45 14.42 56.65
C ASN A 726 44.55 13.75 57.68
N LEU A 727 43.50 13.03 57.24
CA LEU A 727 42.58 12.30 58.10
C LEU A 727 43.30 11.32 59.03
N SER A 728 44.34 10.69 58.49
CA SER A 728 44.98 9.48 59.04
C SER A 728 46.32 9.72 59.73
N PHE A 729 46.69 10.98 60.03
CA PHE A 729 48.02 11.27 60.58
C PHE A 729 48.29 10.66 61.95
N SER A 730 47.27 10.42 62.77
CA SER A 730 47.39 9.72 64.06
C SER A 730 47.95 8.30 63.94
N PHE A 731 47.83 7.68 62.76
CA PHE A 731 48.22 6.30 62.49
C PHE A 731 49.44 6.20 61.53
N ARG A 732 50.29 7.23 61.48
CA ARG A 732 51.51 7.23 60.65
C ARG A 732 52.38 6.00 60.95
N GLY A 733 52.76 5.27 59.90
CA GLY A 733 53.52 4.02 60.00
C GLY A 733 52.65 2.75 60.01
N MET A 734 51.32 2.89 60.17
CA MET A 734 50.35 1.81 60.10
C MET A 734 49.57 1.87 58.78
N GLU A 735 50.26 1.67 57.65
CA GLU A 735 49.69 1.95 56.32
C GLU A 735 48.39 1.18 56.03
N ALA A 736 48.26 -0.08 56.46
CA ALA A 736 47.02 -0.85 56.26
C ALA A 736 45.79 -0.20 56.92
N ILE A 737 45.97 0.42 58.09
CA ILE A 737 44.89 1.13 58.78
C ILE A 737 44.59 2.45 58.08
N ARG A 738 45.63 3.18 57.65
CA ARG A 738 45.47 4.46 56.94
C ARG A 738 44.71 4.26 55.63
N GLU A 739 45.12 3.27 54.83
CA GLU A 739 44.47 2.91 53.58
C GLU A 739 43.00 2.51 53.81
N ALA A 740 42.70 1.72 54.85
CA ALA A 740 41.33 1.39 55.21
C ALA A 740 40.50 2.63 55.62
N MET A 741 41.06 3.51 56.47
CA MET A 741 40.41 4.77 56.85
C MET A 741 40.10 5.64 55.62
N HIS A 742 41.00 5.70 54.64
CA HIS A 742 40.82 6.43 53.39
C HIS A 742 39.66 5.87 52.58
N GLY A 743 39.59 4.54 52.41
CA GLY A 743 38.51 3.87 51.69
C GLY A 743 37.14 4.10 52.34
N VAL A 744 37.05 3.99 53.67
CA VAL A 744 35.80 4.23 54.42
C VAL A 744 35.36 5.68 54.33
N PHE A 745 36.29 6.63 54.49
CA PHE A 745 35.96 8.05 54.42
C PHE A 745 35.49 8.45 53.03
N LEU A 746 36.21 8.03 51.98
CA LEU A 746 35.84 8.35 50.60
C LEU A 746 34.47 7.79 50.23
N TYR A 747 34.12 6.57 50.66
CA TYR A 747 32.81 5.98 50.38
C TYR A 747 31.66 6.90 50.81
N HIS A 748 31.73 7.46 52.02
CA HIS A 748 30.71 8.37 52.53
C HIS A 748 30.83 9.79 51.98
N ALA A 749 32.05 10.31 51.83
CA ALA A 749 32.26 11.66 51.31
C ALA A 749 31.80 11.79 49.85
N ILE A 750 32.07 10.78 49.02
CA ILE A 750 31.61 10.74 47.61
C ILE A 750 30.09 10.68 47.55
N LYS A 751 29.45 9.88 48.43
CA LYS A 751 27.99 9.79 48.52
C LYS A 751 27.33 11.14 48.84
N ASP A 752 27.99 11.96 49.65
CA ASP A 752 27.54 13.30 50.02
C ASP A 752 28.05 14.40 49.06
N GLY A 753 28.71 14.02 47.96
CA GLY A 753 29.01 14.91 46.83
C GLY A 753 30.46 15.41 46.72
N MET A 754 31.42 14.72 47.34
CA MET A 754 32.85 14.98 47.13
C MET A 754 33.26 14.57 45.71
N ASP A 755 33.74 15.51 44.90
CA ASP A 755 33.99 15.31 43.47
C ASP A 755 35.42 14.81 43.18
N MET A 756 36.39 15.23 43.98
CA MET A 756 37.80 14.95 43.78
C MET A 756 38.58 14.99 45.10
N GLY A 757 39.83 14.58 45.12
CA GLY A 757 40.67 14.72 46.30
C GLY A 757 42.14 14.47 46.05
N ILE A 758 42.98 15.04 46.92
CA ILE A 758 44.42 14.82 46.91
C ILE A 758 44.70 13.54 47.69
N VAL A 759 45.14 12.51 46.96
CA VAL A 759 45.19 11.12 47.42
C VAL A 759 46.46 10.42 46.92
N ASN A 760 46.83 9.34 47.61
CA ASN A 760 47.78 8.38 47.10
C ASN A 760 47.07 7.40 46.14
N ALA A 761 46.97 7.77 44.85
CA ALA A 761 46.09 7.12 43.87
C ALA A 761 46.17 5.58 43.80
N GLY A 762 47.35 4.98 44.01
CA GLY A 762 47.49 3.51 43.96
C GLY A 762 47.35 2.78 45.29
N SER A 763 46.97 3.46 46.38
CA SER A 763 46.81 2.91 47.73
C SER A 763 45.40 3.16 48.29
N LEU A 764 44.37 3.12 47.45
CA LEU A 764 42.98 3.26 47.87
C LEU A 764 42.28 1.90 47.78
N PRO A 765 41.98 1.24 48.91
CA PRO A 765 41.24 -0.02 48.90
C PRO A 765 39.78 0.23 48.52
N VAL A 766 39.18 -0.71 47.79
CA VAL A 766 37.73 -0.73 47.54
C VAL A 766 37.03 -1.01 48.86
N TYR A 767 36.00 -0.23 49.19
CA TYR A 767 35.29 -0.31 50.48
C TYR A 767 34.87 -1.74 50.85
N ASP A 768 34.34 -2.51 49.89
CA ASP A 768 33.87 -3.89 50.10
C ASP A 768 35.01 -4.91 50.31
N ASP A 769 36.24 -4.58 49.91
CA ASP A 769 37.42 -5.45 50.04
C ASP A 769 38.18 -5.22 51.37
N ILE A 770 37.79 -4.22 52.17
CA ILE A 770 38.38 -3.97 53.49
C ILE A 770 37.92 -5.09 54.44
N ASP A 771 38.87 -5.63 55.23
CA ASP A 771 38.56 -6.64 56.26
C ASP A 771 37.40 -6.17 57.15
N LYS A 772 36.43 -7.05 57.42
CA LYS A 772 35.17 -6.67 58.08
C LYS A 772 35.38 -6.12 59.50
N GLU A 773 36.38 -6.62 60.22
CA GLU A 773 36.70 -6.13 61.56
C GLU A 773 37.32 -4.73 61.46
N LEU A 774 38.32 -4.56 60.59
CA LEU A 774 38.96 -3.27 60.35
C LEU A 774 37.98 -2.23 59.80
N LEU A 775 37.09 -2.63 58.89
CA LEU A 775 36.03 -1.80 58.32
C LEU A 775 35.12 -1.25 59.42
N MET A 776 34.64 -2.11 60.31
CA MET A 776 33.78 -1.72 61.44
C MET A 776 34.51 -0.76 62.39
N LEU A 777 35.79 -1.00 62.68
CA LEU A 777 36.59 -0.11 63.52
C LEU A 777 36.79 1.28 62.87
N CYS A 778 37.07 1.33 61.56
CA CYS A 778 37.19 2.57 60.81
C CYS A 778 35.85 3.33 60.71
N GLU A 779 34.74 2.62 60.46
CA GLU A 779 33.38 3.18 60.48
C GLU A 779 33.04 3.82 61.84
N ASN A 780 33.35 3.11 62.93
CA ASN A 780 33.10 3.60 64.27
C ASN A 780 33.94 4.84 64.59
N LEU A 781 35.18 4.89 64.11
CA LEU A 781 36.05 6.06 64.27
C LEU A 781 35.56 7.27 63.45
N ILE A 782 35.23 7.07 62.16
CA ILE A 782 34.83 8.16 61.24
C ILE A 782 33.47 8.74 61.64
N TRP A 783 32.52 7.90 62.05
CA TRP A 783 31.19 8.33 62.48
C TRP A 783 31.09 8.61 63.98
N ASN A 784 32.21 8.56 64.71
CA ASN A 784 32.27 8.76 66.17
C ASN A 784 31.18 7.96 66.92
N ARG A 785 30.97 6.69 66.53
CA ARG A 785 29.94 5.80 67.10
C ARG A 785 30.41 5.10 68.38
N ASP A 786 31.72 4.98 68.55
CA ASP A 786 32.36 4.29 69.67
C ASP A 786 33.39 5.24 70.33
N PRO A 787 33.21 5.61 71.61
CA PRO A 787 34.13 6.53 72.30
C PRO A 787 35.54 5.94 72.46
N GLU A 788 35.69 4.62 72.40
CA GLU A 788 36.98 3.93 72.48
C GLU A 788 37.54 3.54 71.10
N ALA A 789 36.98 4.06 70.00
CA ALA A 789 37.38 3.69 68.63
C ALA A 789 38.88 3.85 68.38
N THR A 790 39.50 4.90 68.91
CA THR A 790 40.95 5.15 68.78
C THR A 790 41.78 4.05 69.43
N GLU A 791 41.45 3.67 70.66
CA GLU A 791 42.17 2.64 71.41
C GLU A 791 41.99 1.26 70.77
N LYS A 792 40.77 0.92 70.34
CA LYS A 792 40.47 -0.35 69.66
C LYS A 792 41.21 -0.48 68.33
N LEU A 793 41.32 0.60 67.55
CA LEU A 793 42.07 0.59 66.29
C LEU A 793 43.59 0.45 66.54
N LEU A 794 44.12 1.05 67.61
CA LEU A 794 45.52 0.85 68.03
C LEU A 794 45.77 -0.58 68.54
N LEU A 795 44.84 -1.17 69.30
CA LEU A 795 44.93 -2.54 69.77
C LEU A 795 44.93 -3.53 68.59
N TYR A 796 44.06 -3.30 67.61
CA TYR A 796 44.03 -4.06 66.35
C TYR A 796 45.38 -3.97 65.62
N ALA A 797 46.01 -2.79 65.59
CA ALA A 797 47.34 -2.60 65.01
C ALA A 797 48.42 -3.42 65.73
N GLN A 798 48.40 -3.43 67.07
CA GLN A 798 49.39 -4.16 67.88
C GLN A 798 49.25 -5.67 67.73
N ASN A 799 48.03 -6.19 67.68
CA ASN A 799 47.75 -7.63 67.56
C ASN A 799 48.13 -8.18 66.17
N ASN A 800 48.00 -7.35 65.13
CA ASN A 800 48.32 -7.72 63.75
C ASN A 800 49.74 -7.31 63.29
N ALA A 801 50.58 -6.79 64.20
CA ALA A 801 51.92 -6.25 63.88
C ALA A 801 53.00 -7.32 63.57
N LYS A 802 52.76 -8.62 63.79
CA LYS A 802 53.75 -9.67 63.48
C LYS A 802 53.70 -10.08 62.00
N GLY A 803 54.43 -9.32 61.20
CA GLY A 803 55.18 -9.86 60.07
C GLY A 803 54.35 -10.47 58.95
N GLY A 804 53.40 -9.70 58.41
CA GLY A 804 53.02 -9.90 57.02
C GLY A 804 54.26 -9.63 56.17
N LYS A 805 54.95 -10.70 55.73
CA LYS A 805 55.97 -10.61 54.68
C LYS A 805 55.36 -9.74 53.59
N LYS A 806 55.93 -8.54 53.36
CA LYS A 806 55.67 -7.78 52.15
C LYS A 806 56.01 -8.76 51.03
N VAL A 807 54.98 -9.29 50.37
CA VAL A 807 55.15 -9.93 49.08
C VAL A 807 55.62 -8.79 48.21
N ILE A 808 56.94 -8.64 48.11
CA ILE A 808 57.54 -7.84 47.07
C ILE A 808 57.14 -8.58 45.81
N GLN A 809 56.05 -8.14 45.17
CA GLN A 809 55.80 -8.45 43.78
C GLN A 809 56.90 -7.74 43.02
N THR A 810 58.05 -8.41 42.89
CA THR A 810 59.02 -8.07 41.87
C THR A 810 58.30 -8.26 40.55
N ASP A 811 58.16 -7.17 39.79
CA ASP A 811 57.61 -7.15 38.43
C ASP A 811 58.57 -7.88 37.46
N GLU A 812 58.92 -9.14 37.76
CA GLU A 812 59.70 -9.99 36.86
C GLU A 812 58.95 -10.21 35.54
N TRP A 813 57.60 -10.23 35.59
CA TRP A 813 56.76 -10.35 34.41
C TRP A 813 56.98 -9.22 33.39
N ARG A 814 57.32 -7.99 33.83
CA ARG A 814 57.62 -6.86 32.91
C ARG A 814 58.90 -7.06 32.10
N LYS A 815 59.78 -7.95 32.54
CA LYS A 815 61.02 -8.33 31.82
C LYS A 815 60.83 -9.57 30.93
N GLY A 816 59.66 -10.22 31.00
CA GLY A 816 59.27 -11.28 30.09
C GLY A 816 58.90 -10.75 28.70
N SER A 817 58.76 -11.67 27.75
CA SER A 817 58.29 -11.40 26.39
C SER A 817 56.92 -10.71 26.38
N VAL A 818 56.57 -10.07 25.26
CA VAL A 818 55.27 -9.38 25.11
C VAL A 818 54.12 -10.34 25.39
N GLU A 819 54.25 -11.62 25.01
CA GLU A 819 53.30 -12.69 25.31
C GLU A 819 53.16 -12.95 26.82
N GLU A 820 54.26 -13.13 27.57
CA GLU A 820 54.21 -13.40 29.03
C GLU A 820 53.62 -12.21 29.81
N ARG A 821 53.83 -11.00 29.29
CA ARG A 821 53.25 -9.78 29.85
C ARG A 821 51.75 -9.66 29.60
N LEU A 822 51.31 -10.04 28.41
CA LEU A 822 49.89 -10.12 28.05
C LEU A 822 49.18 -11.20 28.86
N GLU A 823 49.83 -12.34 29.09
CA GLU A 823 49.30 -13.45 29.89
C GLU A 823 49.03 -13.02 31.34
N TYR A 824 49.94 -12.26 31.96
CA TYR A 824 49.75 -11.72 33.31
C TYR A 824 48.60 -10.69 33.39
N ALA A 825 48.44 -9.82 32.38
CA ALA A 825 47.36 -8.83 32.32
C ALA A 825 45.98 -9.50 32.09
N LEU A 826 45.93 -10.54 31.25
CA LEU A 826 44.74 -11.35 31.00
C LEU A 826 44.22 -12.06 32.26
N VAL A 827 45.11 -12.55 33.13
CA VAL A 827 44.73 -13.24 34.38
C VAL A 827 44.01 -12.30 35.37
N LYS A 828 44.30 -10.99 35.39
CA LYS A 828 43.56 -10.02 36.24
C LYS A 828 42.20 -9.64 35.66
N VAL A 829 42.07 -9.47 34.34
CA VAL A 829 40.76 -9.22 33.68
C VAL A 829 39.83 -10.42 33.84
N ILE A 830 40.38 -11.64 33.72
CA ILE A 830 39.64 -12.88 33.99
C ILE A 830 39.24 -12.97 35.46
N LYS A 831 40.07 -12.53 36.43
CA LYS A 831 39.71 -12.49 37.86
C LYS A 831 38.54 -11.53 38.15
N SER A 832 38.52 -10.33 37.58
CA SER A 832 37.40 -9.38 37.74
C SER A 832 36.11 -9.90 37.10
N ALA A 833 36.20 -10.53 35.92
CA ALA A 833 35.07 -11.22 35.28
C ALA A 833 34.62 -12.46 36.09
N ARG A 834 35.53 -13.13 36.81
CA ARG A 834 35.22 -14.24 37.73
C ARG A 834 34.51 -13.77 39.00
N VAL A 835 34.87 -12.61 39.53
CA VAL A 835 34.19 -11.98 40.67
C VAL A 835 32.79 -11.53 40.26
N MET A 836 32.64 -10.91 39.08
CA MET A 836 31.33 -10.55 38.53
C MET A 836 30.47 -11.79 38.23
N LYS A 837 31.02 -12.84 37.61
CA LYS A 837 30.33 -14.13 37.42
C LYS A 837 29.98 -14.82 38.74
N LYS A 838 30.82 -14.74 39.77
CA LYS A 838 30.52 -15.29 41.11
C LYS A 838 29.47 -14.46 41.85
N ALA A 839 29.50 -13.14 41.72
CA ALA A 839 28.50 -12.25 42.32
C ALA A 839 27.14 -12.46 41.64
N VAL A 840 27.08 -12.51 40.32
CA VAL A 840 25.86 -12.86 39.57
C VAL A 840 25.42 -14.30 39.88
N ALA A 841 26.32 -15.28 39.91
CA ALA A 841 25.99 -16.66 40.30
C ALA A 841 25.52 -16.80 41.76
N TYR A 842 25.98 -15.94 42.66
CA TYR A 842 25.53 -15.89 44.05
C TYR A 842 24.18 -15.17 44.17
N LEU A 843 23.91 -14.17 43.34
CA LEU A 843 22.66 -13.42 43.30
C LEU A 843 21.55 -14.16 42.54
N ILE A 844 21.88 -15.03 41.59
CA ILE A 844 20.91 -15.84 40.81
C ILE A 844 19.90 -16.56 41.71
N PRO A 845 20.28 -17.32 42.77
CA PRO A 845 19.32 -17.96 43.66
C PRO A 845 18.40 -16.97 44.41
N PHE A 846 18.88 -15.76 44.74
CA PHE A 846 18.07 -14.76 45.43
C PHE A 846 17.12 -14.04 44.46
N MET A 847 17.59 -13.74 43.25
CA MET A 847 16.79 -13.19 42.16
C MET A 847 15.75 -14.21 41.68
N GLU A 848 16.08 -15.50 41.65
CA GLU A 848 15.15 -16.59 41.35
C GLU A 848 14.12 -16.76 42.47
N LYS A 849 14.51 -16.63 43.75
CA LYS A 849 13.59 -16.71 44.88
C LYS A 849 12.64 -15.50 44.96
N GLU A 850 13.15 -14.29 44.75
CA GLU A 850 12.34 -13.06 44.64
C GLU A 850 11.38 -13.13 43.43
N ARG A 851 11.82 -13.80 42.35
CA ARG A 851 11.01 -14.07 41.15
C ARG A 851 9.97 -15.16 41.39
N GLU A 852 10.27 -16.25 42.09
CA GLU A 852 9.30 -17.28 42.51
C GLU A 852 8.22 -16.69 43.41
N GLU A 853 8.61 -15.79 44.33
CA GLU A 853 7.69 -15.04 45.20
C GLU A 853 6.81 -14.07 44.38
N MET A 854 7.35 -13.41 43.36
CA MET A 854 6.58 -12.56 42.41
C MET A 854 5.69 -13.35 41.45
N THR A 855 6.09 -14.57 41.05
CA THR A 855 5.34 -15.44 40.12
C THR A 855 4.16 -16.11 40.84
N ALA A 856 4.31 -16.42 42.13
CA ALA A 856 3.22 -16.90 42.99
C ALA A 856 2.11 -15.86 43.22
N ILE A 857 2.44 -14.55 43.15
CA ILE A 857 1.47 -13.45 43.35
C ILE A 857 0.73 -13.10 42.03
N SER A 858 1.30 -13.40 40.86
CA SER A 858 0.82 -12.88 39.56
C SER A 858 0.18 -13.91 38.62
N GLY A 859 0.11 -15.20 38.99
CA GLY A 859 -0.80 -16.17 38.38
C GLY A 859 -0.77 -16.30 36.85
N ALA A 860 0.39 -16.18 36.20
CA ALA A 860 0.56 -16.39 34.77
C ALA A 860 1.30 -17.72 34.45
N PRO A 861 0.98 -18.41 33.33
CA PRO A 861 1.53 -19.74 33.04
C PRO A 861 3.01 -19.72 32.58
N ASP A 862 3.67 -20.82 32.93
CA ASP A 862 5.09 -21.16 32.87
C ASP A 862 5.51 -21.59 31.44
N ASP A 863 6.12 -20.71 30.61
CA ASP A 863 6.84 -21.15 29.39
C ASP A 863 7.71 -20.07 28.66
N SER A 864 8.32 -19.10 29.34
CA SER A 864 9.21 -18.10 28.67
C SER A 864 10.70 -18.30 29.00
N ASP A 865 11.53 -18.53 27.96
CA ASP A 865 13.00 -18.53 28.05
C ASP A 865 13.47 -17.17 28.61
N PRO A 866 14.26 -17.13 29.71
CA PRO A 866 14.57 -15.90 30.43
C PRO A 866 15.49 -14.92 29.68
N TYR A 867 16.05 -15.29 28.53
CA TYR A 867 16.96 -14.44 27.75
C TYR A 867 16.24 -13.73 26.58
N GLN A 868 16.61 -12.46 26.33
CA GLN A 868 16.04 -11.62 25.27
C GLN A 868 16.37 -12.10 23.83
N GLY A 869 17.35 -12.98 23.66
CA GLY A 869 17.75 -13.57 22.37
C GLY A 869 19.10 -14.32 22.46
N THR A 870 19.45 -15.12 21.43
CA THR A 870 20.76 -15.82 21.35
C THR A 870 21.63 -15.22 20.26
N ILE A 871 22.88 -14.87 20.58
CA ILE A 871 23.81 -14.22 19.63
C ILE A 871 25.06 -15.08 19.52
N VAL A 872 25.44 -15.43 18.28
CA VAL A 872 26.67 -16.15 17.97
C VAL A 872 27.74 -15.15 17.52
N LEU A 873 28.83 -15.07 18.28
CA LEU A 873 29.96 -14.17 18.03
C LEU A 873 31.18 -14.98 17.56
N ALA A 874 31.90 -14.48 16.55
CA ALA A 874 33.11 -15.12 16.03
C ALA A 874 33.97 -14.09 15.29
N THR A 875 35.29 -14.26 15.31
CA THR A 875 36.20 -13.52 14.42
C THR A 875 36.42 -14.36 13.16
N VAL A 876 36.17 -13.78 11.99
CA VAL A 876 36.14 -14.48 10.70
C VAL A 876 37.51 -15.01 10.29
N LYS A 877 37.53 -16.07 9.46
CA LYS A 877 38.76 -16.69 8.95
C LYS A 877 39.68 -15.66 8.29
N GLY A 878 40.92 -15.59 8.78
CA GLY A 878 41.93 -14.62 8.34
C GLY A 878 42.14 -13.47 9.33
N ASP A 879 41.28 -13.33 10.34
CA ASP A 879 41.39 -12.32 11.37
C ASP A 879 41.45 -12.97 12.77
N VAL A 880 42.46 -12.57 13.55
CA VAL A 880 42.82 -13.15 14.85
C VAL A 880 42.43 -12.25 16.02
N HIS A 881 41.96 -11.03 15.74
CA HIS A 881 41.65 -10.05 16.78
C HIS A 881 40.28 -10.35 17.43
N ASP A 882 40.26 -10.70 18.73
CA ASP A 882 39.04 -11.03 19.48
C ASP A 882 38.69 -10.06 20.60
N ILE A 883 39.55 -9.10 20.91
CA ILE A 883 39.35 -8.21 22.07
C ILE A 883 38.01 -7.47 21.97
N GLY A 884 37.68 -6.92 20.79
CA GLY A 884 36.39 -6.30 20.54
C GLY A 884 35.21 -7.27 20.62
N LYS A 885 35.37 -8.48 20.05
CA LYS A 885 34.37 -9.56 20.10
C LYS A 885 34.04 -9.98 21.54
N ASN A 886 35.06 -10.18 22.37
CA ASN A 886 34.92 -10.61 23.76
C ASN A 886 34.23 -9.52 24.61
N ILE A 887 34.54 -8.24 24.36
CA ILE A 887 33.87 -7.10 25.02
C ILE A 887 32.39 -7.05 24.61
N VAL A 888 32.09 -7.16 23.31
CA VAL A 888 30.71 -7.21 22.80
C VAL A 888 29.96 -8.41 23.39
N GLY A 889 30.61 -9.56 23.52
CA GLY A 889 30.00 -10.75 24.12
C GLY A 889 29.67 -10.60 25.60
N VAL A 890 30.51 -9.90 26.38
CA VAL A 890 30.22 -9.57 27.78
C VAL A 890 29.09 -8.54 27.90
N VAL A 891 29.10 -7.50 27.07
CA VAL A 891 28.05 -6.45 27.07
C VAL A 891 26.68 -7.04 26.72
N LEU A 892 26.60 -7.92 25.73
CA LEU A 892 25.36 -8.59 25.34
C LEU A 892 24.87 -9.55 26.45
N GLY A 893 25.78 -10.27 27.11
CA GLY A 893 25.45 -11.09 28.29
C GLY A 893 24.88 -10.27 29.46
N CYS A 894 25.41 -9.07 29.70
CA CYS A 894 24.90 -8.13 30.72
C CYS A 894 23.54 -7.51 30.37
N ASN A 895 23.13 -7.54 29.09
CA ASN A 895 21.82 -7.07 28.61
C ASN A 895 20.81 -8.22 28.44
N ASN A 896 21.02 -9.34 29.16
CA ASN A 896 20.13 -10.49 29.16
C ASN A 896 20.03 -11.24 27.82
N PHE A 897 21.07 -11.22 26.98
CA PHE A 897 21.18 -12.08 25.79
C PHE A 897 22.07 -13.30 26.07
N ARG A 898 21.72 -14.45 25.48
CA ARG A 898 22.51 -15.68 25.51
C ARG A 898 23.62 -15.60 24.46
N VAL A 899 24.84 -15.29 24.88
CA VAL A 899 25.99 -15.11 23.97
C VAL A 899 26.80 -16.39 23.83
N ILE A 900 27.05 -16.79 22.58
CA ILE A 900 27.81 -18.00 22.21
C ILE A 900 28.98 -17.57 21.33
N ASP A 901 30.16 -17.49 21.94
CA ASP A 901 31.38 -17.07 21.27
C ASP A 901 32.16 -18.28 20.72
N LEU A 902 32.45 -18.27 19.43
CA LEU A 902 33.15 -19.32 18.69
C LEU A 902 34.66 -19.13 18.60
N GLY A 903 35.19 -18.01 19.09
CA GLY A 903 36.61 -17.70 19.01
C GLY A 903 37.00 -17.02 17.70
N VAL A 904 38.26 -17.19 17.28
CA VAL A 904 38.87 -16.48 16.15
C VAL A 904 39.23 -17.38 14.99
N MET A 905 39.46 -16.78 13.82
CA MET A 905 39.83 -17.48 12.59
C MET A 905 38.78 -18.49 12.14
N ILE A 906 37.51 -18.25 12.48
CA ILE A 906 36.42 -19.19 12.24
C ILE A 906 35.92 -19.00 10.80
N PRO A 907 35.95 -20.06 9.95
CA PRO A 907 35.35 -20.04 8.62
C PRO A 907 33.88 -19.60 8.69
N CYS A 908 33.43 -18.75 7.78
CA CYS A 908 32.05 -18.25 7.75
C CYS A 908 31.02 -19.40 7.82
N ASP A 909 31.31 -20.50 7.16
CA ASP A 909 30.57 -21.76 7.14
C ASP A 909 30.40 -22.38 8.54
N GLN A 910 31.39 -22.24 9.44
CA GLN A 910 31.32 -22.71 10.81
C GLN A 910 30.59 -21.72 11.75
N ILE A 911 30.70 -20.41 11.49
CA ILE A 911 29.92 -19.37 12.19
C ILE A 911 28.43 -19.54 11.89
N LEU A 912 28.09 -19.72 10.62
CA LEU A 912 26.73 -19.96 10.14
C LEU A 912 26.18 -21.29 10.66
N LYS A 913 27.00 -22.35 10.70
CA LYS A 913 26.60 -23.65 11.28
C LYS A 913 26.17 -23.52 12.74
N VAL A 914 26.91 -22.79 13.56
CA VAL A 914 26.57 -22.60 14.99
C VAL A 914 25.40 -21.63 15.17
N ALA A 915 25.30 -20.58 14.36
CA ALA A 915 24.14 -19.68 14.35
C ALA A 915 22.84 -20.44 14.04
N VAL A 916 22.90 -21.43 13.14
CA VAL A 916 21.81 -22.34 12.80
C VAL A 916 21.56 -23.38 13.92
N GLU A 917 22.61 -23.99 14.49
CA GLU A 917 22.49 -24.91 15.64
C GLU A 917 21.87 -24.23 16.89
N ARG A 918 21.91 -22.90 16.97
CA ARG A 918 21.44 -22.10 18.12
C ARG A 918 20.21 -21.21 17.84
N LYS A 919 19.56 -21.38 16.68
CA LYS A 919 18.19 -20.92 16.31
C LYS A 919 17.95 -19.39 16.15
N ALA A 920 18.76 -18.66 15.38
CA ALA A 920 18.40 -17.29 14.94
C ALA A 920 17.57 -17.32 13.63
N GLY A 921 16.37 -16.72 13.61
CA GLY A 921 15.50 -16.62 12.41
C GLY A 921 14.44 -17.73 12.21
N GLN A 922 14.38 -18.70 13.12
CA GLN A 922 13.39 -19.78 13.11
C GLN A 922 11.99 -19.26 13.56
N PRO A 923 10.89 -19.72 12.93
CA PRO A 923 9.54 -19.50 13.45
C PRO A 923 9.41 -19.95 14.92
N GLN A 924 8.58 -19.27 15.71
CA GLN A 924 8.37 -19.62 17.12
C GLN A 924 7.75 -21.02 17.30
N PHE A 925 7.06 -21.52 16.27
CA PHE A 925 6.59 -22.90 16.19
C PHE A 925 6.65 -23.42 14.76
N LEU A 926 6.78 -24.73 14.59
CA LEU A 926 6.58 -25.42 13.31
C LEU A 926 5.27 -26.21 13.35
N GLY A 927 4.72 -26.49 12.18
CA GLY A 927 3.38 -27.05 12.04
C GLY A 927 2.30 -25.97 12.02
N MET A 928 1.09 -26.31 12.44
CA MET A 928 -0.11 -25.50 12.20
C MET A 928 -0.76 -25.02 13.49
N ARG A 929 -1.28 -23.79 13.46
CA ARG A 929 -2.15 -23.21 14.48
C ARG A 929 -3.49 -22.85 13.86
N VAL A 930 -4.57 -23.39 14.44
CA VAL A 930 -5.95 -23.15 14.00
C VAL A 930 -6.60 -22.09 14.88
N PHE A 931 -7.40 -21.23 14.28
CA PHE A 931 -8.19 -20.19 14.92
C PHE A 931 -9.67 -20.47 14.64
N ASP A 932 -10.34 -21.18 15.55
CA ASP A 932 -11.74 -21.61 15.35
C ASP A 932 -12.78 -20.50 15.55
N SER A 933 -12.42 -19.43 16.26
CA SER A 933 -13.31 -18.30 16.52
C SER A 933 -12.48 -17.04 16.77
N TYR A 934 -12.21 -16.30 15.70
CA TYR A 934 -11.43 -15.07 15.78
C TYR A 934 -12.26 -13.87 16.23
N ASN A 935 -11.68 -12.99 17.03
CA ASN A 935 -12.38 -11.81 17.52
C ASN A 935 -12.52 -10.76 16.40
N LEU A 936 -13.72 -10.67 15.82
CA LEU A 936 -14.04 -9.73 14.75
C LEU A 936 -13.76 -8.26 15.11
N ARG A 937 -13.87 -7.86 16.38
CA ARG A 937 -13.57 -6.47 16.80
C ARG A 937 -12.13 -6.08 16.50
N LYS A 938 -11.19 -7.02 16.64
CA LYS A 938 -9.78 -6.78 16.33
C LYS A 938 -9.53 -6.56 14.85
N LEU A 939 -10.40 -7.11 13.99
CA LEU A 939 -10.26 -7.00 12.54
C LEU A 939 -10.73 -5.65 12.00
N VAL A 940 -11.63 -4.96 12.71
CA VAL A 940 -12.23 -3.70 12.24
C VAL A 940 -11.16 -2.65 11.94
N ASP A 941 -10.12 -2.56 12.76
CA ASP A 941 -9.03 -1.59 12.60
C ASP A 941 -8.13 -1.88 11.38
N PHE A 942 -8.19 -3.10 10.83
CA PHE A 942 -7.38 -3.54 9.69
C PHE A 942 -8.15 -3.49 8.36
N ILE A 943 -9.42 -3.11 8.36
CA ILE A 943 -10.24 -3.02 7.14
C ILE A 943 -9.71 -1.93 6.21
N ASP A 944 -9.35 -2.32 4.98
CA ASP A 944 -9.26 -1.36 3.87
C ASP A 944 -10.66 -1.10 3.30
N TRP A 945 -11.16 0.11 3.56
CA TRP A 945 -12.48 0.56 3.12
C TRP A 945 -12.50 0.99 1.65
N LYS A 946 -11.36 1.13 0.96
CA LYS A 946 -11.36 1.55 -0.44
C LYS A 946 -12.12 0.57 -1.34
N PRO A 947 -11.85 -0.76 -1.32
CA PRO A 947 -12.59 -1.68 -2.18
C PRO A 947 -14.06 -1.85 -1.74
N PHE A 948 -14.39 -1.55 -0.48
CA PHE A 948 -15.80 -1.48 -0.04
C PHE A 948 -16.57 -0.41 -0.84
N PHE A 949 -16.02 0.80 -1.00
CA PHE A 949 -16.65 1.84 -1.82
C PHE A 949 -16.68 1.49 -3.31
N ASP A 950 -15.69 0.74 -3.82
CA ASP A 950 -15.70 0.26 -5.20
C ASP A 950 -16.87 -0.70 -5.48
N VAL A 951 -17.27 -1.54 -4.52
CA VAL A 951 -18.48 -2.41 -4.63
C VAL A 951 -19.73 -1.56 -4.80
N TRP A 952 -19.83 -0.44 -4.10
CA TRP A 952 -20.93 0.52 -4.21
C TRP A 952 -20.80 1.49 -5.40
N GLN A 953 -19.77 1.32 -6.24
CA GLN A 953 -19.42 2.21 -7.35
C GLN A 953 -19.26 3.68 -6.94
N LEU A 954 -18.95 3.93 -5.66
CA LEU A 954 -18.72 5.26 -5.11
C LEU A 954 -17.25 5.62 -5.30
N ARG A 955 -16.98 6.41 -6.35
CA ARG A 955 -15.63 6.87 -6.68
C ARG A 955 -15.58 8.40 -6.61
N GLY A 956 -14.82 8.93 -5.67
CA GLY A 956 -14.60 10.38 -5.57
C GLY A 956 -13.82 10.93 -6.77
N LYS A 957 -13.84 12.24 -6.99
CA LYS A 957 -13.00 12.92 -7.98
C LYS A 957 -11.69 13.36 -7.33
N TYR A 958 -10.61 13.45 -8.11
CA TYR A 958 -9.31 13.91 -7.59
C TYR A 958 -9.46 15.34 -7.06
N PRO A 959 -8.93 15.67 -5.85
CA PRO A 959 -8.01 14.91 -5.01
C PRO A 959 -8.65 13.94 -4.00
N ASN A 960 -9.98 13.84 -3.96
CA ASN A 960 -10.77 13.11 -2.95
C ASN A 960 -11.20 11.69 -3.42
N ARG A 961 -10.37 11.00 -4.22
CA ARG A 961 -10.74 9.73 -4.87
C ARG A 961 -10.99 8.55 -3.92
N GLY A 962 -10.30 8.48 -2.79
CA GLY A 962 -10.29 7.29 -1.91
C GLY A 962 -10.57 7.62 -0.45
N TYR A 963 -10.89 6.60 0.34
CA TYR A 963 -11.07 6.72 1.78
C TYR A 963 -9.78 7.21 2.47
N PRO A 964 -9.87 8.08 3.51
CA PRO A 964 -11.09 8.72 4.04
C PRO A 964 -11.50 9.98 3.27
N LYS A 965 -10.70 10.43 2.30
CA LYS A 965 -10.93 11.69 1.56
C LYS A 965 -12.21 11.68 0.72
N ILE A 966 -12.73 10.51 0.34
CA ILE A 966 -13.99 10.36 -0.41
C ILE A 966 -15.17 11.05 0.28
N PHE A 967 -15.17 11.15 1.62
CA PHE A 967 -16.21 11.88 2.36
C PHE A 967 -16.22 13.39 2.11
N ASN A 968 -15.11 13.93 1.61
CA ASN A 968 -14.97 15.35 1.25
C ASN A 968 -15.25 15.58 -0.25
N ASP A 969 -15.64 14.54 -0.99
CA ASP A 969 -16.04 14.68 -2.40
C ASP A 969 -17.41 15.36 -2.51
N LYS A 970 -17.51 16.39 -3.35
CA LYS A 970 -18.75 17.18 -3.50
C LYS A 970 -19.89 16.43 -4.18
N THR A 971 -19.59 15.36 -4.93
CA THR A 971 -20.57 14.62 -5.72
C THR A 971 -21.02 13.33 -5.07
N VAL A 972 -20.12 12.61 -4.40
CA VAL A 972 -20.42 11.31 -3.80
C VAL A 972 -20.15 11.23 -2.30
N GLY A 973 -19.60 12.29 -1.68
CA GLY A 973 -19.13 12.25 -0.30
C GLY A 973 -20.24 12.08 0.75
N GLU A 974 -21.42 12.66 0.51
CA GLU A 974 -22.59 12.50 1.38
C GLU A 974 -23.11 11.06 1.36
N GLU A 975 -23.31 10.49 0.15
CA GLU A 975 -23.73 9.10 -0.01
C GLU A 975 -22.67 8.12 0.49
N ALA A 976 -21.37 8.39 0.27
CA ALA A 976 -20.29 7.59 0.81
C ALA A 976 -20.30 7.58 2.34
N ARG A 977 -20.56 8.72 2.99
CA ARG A 977 -20.69 8.79 4.45
C ARG A 977 -21.91 8.00 4.93
N ARG A 978 -23.05 8.13 4.26
CA ARG A 978 -24.28 7.41 4.59
C ARG A 978 -24.11 5.88 4.51
N VAL A 979 -23.59 5.38 3.40
CA VAL A 979 -23.36 3.94 3.18
C VAL A 979 -22.33 3.40 4.18
N PHE A 980 -21.29 4.18 4.50
CA PHE A 980 -20.30 3.84 5.52
C PHE A 980 -20.91 3.75 6.93
N ASP A 981 -21.75 4.71 7.31
CA ASP A 981 -22.43 4.72 8.61
C ASP A 981 -23.45 3.56 8.74
N ASP A 982 -24.13 3.20 7.65
CA ASP A 982 -24.97 2.00 7.58
C ASP A 982 -24.13 0.72 7.74
N ALA A 983 -22.99 0.64 7.04
CA ALA A 983 -22.07 -0.48 7.11
C ALA A 983 -21.52 -0.68 8.53
N LEU A 984 -21.10 0.39 9.21
CA LEU A 984 -20.64 0.34 10.59
C LEU A 984 -21.75 -0.09 11.56
N ARG A 985 -22.98 0.42 11.39
CA ARG A 985 -24.12 -0.01 12.21
C ARG A 985 -24.42 -1.49 12.04
N LEU A 986 -24.44 -1.98 10.79
CA LEU A 986 -24.65 -3.39 10.50
C LEU A 986 -23.50 -4.24 11.05
N LEU A 987 -22.26 -3.84 10.82
CA LEU A 987 -21.06 -4.52 11.28
C LEU A 987 -21.05 -4.68 12.80
N ASN A 988 -21.28 -3.59 13.55
CA ASN A 988 -21.36 -3.63 15.01
C ASN A 988 -22.46 -4.57 15.49
N ARG A 989 -23.65 -4.51 14.87
CA ARG A 989 -24.74 -5.43 15.18
C ARG A 989 -24.37 -6.89 14.93
N LEU A 990 -23.69 -7.19 13.82
CA LEU A 990 -23.26 -8.55 13.47
C LEU A 990 -22.18 -9.08 14.40
N ILE A 991 -21.27 -8.22 14.86
CA ILE A 991 -20.25 -8.56 15.85
C ILE A 991 -20.91 -8.87 17.21
N ASP A 992 -21.85 -8.02 17.63
CA ASP A 992 -22.53 -8.15 18.93
C ASP A 992 -23.45 -9.37 18.98
N SER A 993 -24.16 -9.65 17.88
CA SER A 993 -25.03 -10.81 17.76
C SER A 993 -24.29 -12.11 17.44
N LYS A 994 -22.97 -12.04 17.18
CA LYS A 994 -22.16 -13.15 16.63
C LYS A 994 -22.76 -13.74 15.34
N GLY A 995 -23.37 -12.90 14.51
CA GLY A 995 -23.96 -13.29 13.24
C GLY A 995 -22.93 -13.73 12.19
N LEU A 996 -21.68 -13.29 12.34
CA LEU A 996 -20.54 -13.73 11.52
C LEU A 996 -19.50 -14.41 12.41
N GLN A 997 -18.80 -15.41 11.86
CA GLN A 997 -17.71 -16.11 12.54
C GLN A 997 -16.46 -16.16 11.66
N ALA A 998 -15.36 -15.56 12.12
CA ALA A 998 -14.07 -15.68 11.45
C ALA A 998 -13.32 -16.94 11.90
N ARG A 999 -12.85 -17.74 10.95
CA ARG A 999 -11.98 -18.89 11.18
C ARG A 999 -10.75 -18.83 10.30
N GLY A 1000 -9.64 -19.37 10.76
CA GLY A 1000 -8.42 -19.40 9.97
C GLY A 1000 -7.39 -20.38 10.48
N ILE A 1001 -6.34 -20.54 9.69
CA ILE A 1001 -5.19 -21.38 10.00
C ILE A 1001 -3.92 -20.69 9.53
N SER A 1002 -2.85 -20.83 10.30
CA SER A 1002 -1.50 -20.39 9.94
C SER A 1002 -0.52 -21.50 10.28
N GLY A 1003 0.48 -21.74 9.44
CA GLY A 1003 1.50 -22.73 9.74
C GLY A 1003 2.85 -22.43 9.09
N PHE A 1004 3.88 -23.10 9.60
CA PHE A 1004 5.27 -22.94 9.14
C PHE A 1004 5.95 -24.30 9.01
N TRP A 1005 6.69 -24.47 7.91
CA TRP A 1005 7.46 -25.67 7.63
C TRP A 1005 8.86 -25.29 7.20
N ARG A 1006 9.80 -26.21 7.41
CA ARG A 1006 11.13 -26.10 6.81
C ARG A 1006 11.00 -26.18 5.30
N ALA A 1007 11.72 -25.30 4.61
CA ALA A 1007 11.71 -25.25 3.16
C ALA A 1007 13.10 -24.98 2.58
N GLN A 1008 13.31 -25.42 1.36
CA GLN A 1008 14.50 -25.14 0.54
C GLN A 1008 14.07 -24.91 -0.89
N SER A 1009 14.75 -24.02 -1.61
CA SER A 1009 14.59 -23.92 -3.05
C SER A 1009 15.42 -24.98 -3.77
N HIS A 1010 14.88 -25.52 -4.86
CA HIS A 1010 15.60 -26.38 -5.78
C HIS A 1010 15.16 -26.04 -7.20
N GLY A 1011 16.04 -25.34 -7.94
CA GLY A 1011 15.63 -24.66 -9.16
C GLY A 1011 14.56 -23.60 -8.87
N ASP A 1012 13.45 -23.67 -9.59
CA ASP A 1012 12.31 -22.74 -9.45
C ASP A 1012 11.24 -23.25 -8.46
N ASP A 1013 11.51 -24.35 -7.74
CA ASP A 1013 10.58 -24.98 -6.79
C ASP A 1013 10.94 -24.72 -5.33
N ILE A 1014 9.93 -24.75 -4.46
CA ILE A 1014 10.09 -24.73 -3.01
C ILE A 1014 9.71 -26.10 -2.46
N LEU A 1015 10.71 -26.83 -1.99
CA LEU A 1015 10.57 -28.14 -1.35
C LEU A 1015 10.25 -27.95 0.14
N VAL A 1016 9.18 -28.55 0.63
CA VAL A 1016 8.69 -28.44 2.00
C VAL A 1016 8.90 -29.74 2.75
N TYR A 1017 9.43 -29.68 3.97
CA TYR A 1017 9.82 -30.85 4.74
C TYR A 1017 9.01 -30.98 6.04
N ALA A 1018 8.81 -32.23 6.48
CA ALA A 1018 8.35 -32.53 7.83
C ALA A 1018 9.41 -32.15 8.88
N GLU A 1019 8.97 -31.91 10.11
CA GLU A 1019 9.77 -31.30 11.18
C GLU A 1019 11.07 -32.04 11.50
N ASP A 1020 11.05 -33.38 11.43
CA ASP A 1020 12.15 -34.26 11.82
C ASP A 1020 13.00 -34.79 10.64
N VAL A 1021 12.77 -34.29 9.42
CA VAL A 1021 13.44 -34.80 8.22
C VAL A 1021 14.62 -33.91 7.84
N THR A 1022 15.78 -34.53 7.53
CA THR A 1022 16.95 -33.80 7.00
C THR A 1022 16.72 -33.48 5.53
N PRO A 1023 16.73 -32.19 5.09
CA PRO A 1023 16.40 -31.83 3.72
C PRO A 1023 17.29 -32.49 2.67
N THR A 1024 16.68 -33.23 1.75
CA THR A 1024 17.29 -33.76 0.52
C THR A 1024 16.29 -33.63 -0.63
N SER A 1025 16.75 -33.70 -1.88
CA SER A 1025 15.87 -33.56 -3.04
C SER A 1025 14.73 -34.59 -3.07
N SER A 1026 14.90 -35.76 -2.44
CA SER A 1026 13.96 -36.90 -2.52
C SER A 1026 13.04 -37.10 -1.30
N ASN A 1027 13.19 -36.33 -0.21
CA ASN A 1027 12.47 -36.59 1.06
C ASN A 1027 11.60 -35.41 1.53
N HIS A 1028 11.06 -34.64 0.59
CA HIS A 1028 10.12 -33.56 0.85
C HIS A 1028 8.68 -34.09 0.97
N SER A 1029 7.86 -33.42 1.77
CA SER A 1029 6.45 -33.75 2.01
C SER A 1029 5.50 -33.08 1.03
N ALA A 1030 5.90 -31.93 0.49
CA ALA A 1030 5.14 -31.16 -0.51
C ALA A 1030 6.10 -30.29 -1.31
N THR A 1031 5.68 -29.91 -2.51
CA THR A 1031 6.42 -29.00 -3.39
C THR A 1031 5.48 -27.89 -3.84
N PHE A 1032 5.92 -26.65 -3.70
CA PHE A 1032 5.28 -25.50 -4.34
C PHE A 1032 6.05 -25.14 -5.60
N HIS A 1033 5.34 -25.13 -6.73
CA HIS A 1033 5.96 -24.96 -8.02
C HIS A 1033 5.99 -23.51 -8.45
N GLY A 1034 7.18 -22.93 -8.60
CA GLY A 1034 7.36 -21.56 -9.05
C GLY A 1034 7.46 -21.42 -10.57
N LEU A 1035 7.08 -20.24 -11.03
CA LEU A 1035 7.28 -19.73 -12.39
C LEU A 1035 8.25 -18.53 -12.34
N ARG A 1036 9.08 -18.40 -13.36
CA ARG A 1036 10.12 -17.38 -13.50
C ARG A 1036 9.76 -16.38 -14.61
N GLN A 1037 10.06 -15.10 -14.36
CA GLN A 1037 9.91 -14.06 -15.37
C GLN A 1037 10.76 -14.36 -16.62
N GLN A 1038 10.21 -14.12 -17.81
CA GLN A 1038 10.91 -14.32 -19.10
C GLN A 1038 10.83 -13.16 -20.08
N ALA A 1039 10.11 -12.07 -19.75
CA ALA A 1039 10.05 -10.90 -20.61
C ALA A 1039 11.43 -10.22 -20.71
N GLU A 1040 11.94 -9.99 -21.93
CA GLU A 1040 13.22 -9.32 -22.15
C GLU A 1040 13.27 -7.98 -21.41
N LYS A 1041 14.31 -7.82 -20.59
CA LYS A 1041 14.63 -6.55 -19.94
C LYS A 1041 15.61 -5.79 -20.82
N ASP A 1042 15.56 -4.46 -20.75
CA ASP A 1042 16.51 -3.61 -21.47
C ASP A 1042 17.95 -4.04 -21.11
N SER A 1043 18.82 -4.10 -22.12
CA SER A 1043 20.23 -4.51 -22.00
C SER A 1043 21.04 -3.69 -20.97
N ALA A 1044 20.56 -2.51 -20.61
CA ALA A 1044 21.14 -1.66 -19.57
C ALA A 1044 20.61 -1.97 -18.14
N SER A 1045 19.57 -2.79 -18.00
CA SER A 1045 18.98 -3.15 -16.70
C SER A 1045 19.77 -4.28 -16.04
N SER A 1046 20.16 -4.08 -14.77
CA SER A 1046 20.82 -5.09 -13.93
C SER A 1046 19.84 -5.93 -13.10
N GLU A 1047 18.53 -5.78 -13.34
CA GLU A 1047 17.51 -6.45 -12.52
C GLU A 1047 17.36 -7.95 -12.84
N PRO A 1048 17.34 -8.85 -11.83
CA PRO A 1048 17.21 -10.29 -12.04
C PRO A 1048 15.81 -10.68 -12.54
N TYR A 1049 15.71 -11.83 -13.22
CA TYR A 1049 14.46 -12.49 -13.57
C TYR A 1049 13.92 -13.24 -12.36
N LEU A 1050 12.87 -12.73 -11.73
CA LEU A 1050 12.43 -13.19 -10.42
C LEU A 1050 11.58 -14.47 -10.50
N CYS A 1051 11.76 -15.35 -9.51
CA CYS A 1051 10.90 -16.47 -9.14
C CYS A 1051 10.66 -16.46 -7.62
N LEU A 1052 9.50 -16.94 -7.14
CA LEU A 1052 9.22 -16.99 -5.69
C LEU A 1052 10.20 -17.89 -4.93
N ALA A 1053 10.71 -18.94 -5.57
CA ALA A 1053 11.71 -19.83 -4.98
C ALA A 1053 13.03 -19.13 -4.67
N ASP A 1054 13.37 -18.04 -5.37
CA ASP A 1054 14.60 -17.27 -5.15
C ASP A 1054 14.65 -16.65 -3.74
N PHE A 1055 13.50 -16.49 -3.08
CA PHE A 1055 13.39 -15.93 -1.74
C PHE A 1055 13.53 -16.97 -0.61
N VAL A 1056 13.71 -18.24 -0.95
CA VAL A 1056 13.97 -19.35 -0.02
C VAL A 1056 15.39 -19.85 -0.27
N ALA A 1057 16.15 -20.12 0.80
CA ALA A 1057 17.51 -20.62 0.68
C ALA A 1057 17.61 -21.87 -0.22
N PRO A 1058 18.61 -21.95 -1.13
CA PRO A 1058 18.82 -23.12 -1.98
C PRO A 1058 19.26 -24.35 -1.20
N LEU A 1059 18.80 -25.53 -1.62
CA LEU A 1059 19.13 -26.81 -1.01
C LEU A 1059 20.65 -27.04 -0.90
N GLU A 1060 21.41 -26.58 -1.88
CA GLU A 1060 22.87 -26.71 -1.94
C GLU A 1060 23.58 -25.82 -0.91
N SER A 1061 22.94 -24.73 -0.48
CA SER A 1061 23.49 -23.77 0.48
C SER A 1061 23.63 -24.34 1.89
N ARG A 1062 22.85 -25.39 2.20
CA ARG A 1062 22.71 -26.00 3.54
C ARG A 1062 22.23 -25.02 4.63
N VAL A 1063 21.77 -23.82 4.26
CA VAL A 1063 21.17 -22.84 5.16
C VAL A 1063 19.72 -23.25 5.39
N GLN A 1064 19.32 -23.47 6.65
CA GLN A 1064 17.93 -23.79 6.96
C GLN A 1064 17.03 -22.57 6.76
N ASP A 1065 15.99 -22.72 5.94
CA ASP A 1065 14.98 -21.70 5.69
C ASP A 1065 13.57 -22.29 5.86
N TYR A 1066 12.55 -21.44 5.77
CA TYR A 1066 11.18 -21.76 6.10
C TYR A 1066 10.22 -21.09 5.12
N VAL A 1067 9.07 -21.72 4.93
CA VAL A 1067 7.92 -21.13 4.26
C VAL A 1067 6.72 -21.24 5.18
N GLY A 1068 5.91 -20.20 5.23
CA GLY A 1068 4.63 -20.24 5.94
C GLY A 1068 3.46 -20.34 4.97
N LEU A 1069 2.28 -20.69 5.49
CA LEU A 1069 1.03 -20.54 4.75
C LEU A 1069 -0.11 -20.14 5.69
N PHE A 1070 -1.16 -19.57 5.11
CA PHE A 1070 -2.41 -19.30 5.80
C PHE A 1070 -3.63 -19.51 4.91
N ALA A 1071 -4.77 -19.72 5.56
CA ALA A 1071 -6.10 -19.56 4.99
C ALA A 1071 -7.05 -19.03 6.06
N VAL A 1072 -7.81 -18.00 5.74
CA VAL A 1072 -8.78 -17.34 6.61
C VAL A 1072 -10.10 -17.17 5.88
N ALA A 1073 -11.21 -17.22 6.62
CA ALA A 1073 -12.53 -17.00 6.04
C ALA A 1073 -13.54 -16.48 7.08
N VAL A 1074 -14.59 -15.83 6.60
CA VAL A 1074 -15.71 -15.35 7.40
C VAL A 1074 -16.97 -16.12 7.02
N PHE A 1075 -17.48 -16.89 7.98
CA PHE A 1075 -18.67 -17.74 7.84
C PHE A 1075 -19.92 -16.99 8.30
N GLY A 1076 -21.08 -17.38 7.75
CA GLY A 1076 -22.40 -16.85 8.12
C GLY A 1076 -22.97 -15.81 7.14
N ALA A 1077 -22.14 -15.19 6.30
CA ALA A 1077 -22.56 -14.14 5.38
C ALA A 1077 -23.60 -14.61 4.35
N GLU A 1078 -23.41 -15.81 3.78
CA GLU A 1078 -24.31 -16.37 2.77
C GLU A 1078 -25.72 -16.63 3.35
N LYS A 1079 -25.79 -17.20 4.56
CA LYS A 1079 -27.05 -17.43 5.26
C LYS A 1079 -27.78 -16.11 5.55
N LEU A 1080 -27.07 -15.11 6.07
CA LEU A 1080 -27.64 -13.79 6.36
C LEU A 1080 -28.10 -13.07 5.09
N SER A 1081 -27.36 -13.20 3.99
CA SER A 1081 -27.74 -12.65 2.70
C SER A 1081 -29.05 -13.26 2.19
N GLN A 1082 -29.19 -14.58 2.26
CA GLN A 1082 -30.43 -15.27 1.88
C GLN A 1082 -31.60 -14.87 2.79
N GLU A 1083 -31.36 -14.68 4.09
CA GLU A 1083 -32.37 -14.17 5.03
C GLU A 1083 -32.83 -12.74 4.67
N PHE A 1084 -31.92 -11.85 4.30
CA PHE A 1084 -32.25 -10.49 3.86
C PHE A 1084 -32.98 -10.50 2.51
N GLU A 1085 -32.55 -11.32 1.55
CA GLU A 1085 -33.23 -11.49 0.26
C GLU A 1085 -34.65 -12.04 0.43
N GLY A 1086 -34.84 -13.02 1.32
CA GLY A 1086 -36.17 -13.55 1.66
C GLY A 1086 -37.11 -12.52 2.30
N GLN A 1087 -36.56 -11.46 2.89
CA GLN A 1087 -37.29 -10.31 3.44
C GLN A 1087 -37.47 -9.17 2.41
N GLY A 1088 -36.91 -9.30 1.21
CA GLY A 1088 -36.89 -8.26 0.18
C GLY A 1088 -35.85 -7.15 0.41
N ASP A 1089 -34.94 -7.31 1.36
CA ASP A 1089 -33.87 -6.35 1.70
C ASP A 1089 -32.58 -6.65 0.93
N VAL A 1090 -32.59 -6.34 -0.36
CA VAL A 1090 -31.44 -6.55 -1.25
C VAL A 1090 -30.22 -5.69 -0.82
N TYR A 1091 -30.47 -4.52 -0.22
CA TYR A 1091 -29.40 -3.63 0.26
C TYR A 1091 -28.58 -4.28 1.37
N SER A 1092 -29.24 -4.82 2.40
CA SER A 1092 -28.57 -5.52 3.50
C SER A 1092 -27.92 -6.83 3.05
N SER A 1093 -28.48 -7.51 2.04
CA SER A 1093 -27.88 -8.70 1.42
C SER A 1093 -26.51 -8.39 0.78
N ILE A 1094 -26.42 -7.32 -0.02
CA ILE A 1094 -25.16 -6.89 -0.62
C ILE A 1094 -24.19 -6.40 0.47
N MET A 1095 -24.70 -5.63 1.44
CA MET A 1095 -23.90 -5.07 2.52
C MET A 1095 -23.23 -6.16 3.37
N VAL A 1096 -23.94 -7.24 3.74
CA VAL A 1096 -23.36 -8.31 4.56
C VAL A 1096 -22.27 -9.08 3.81
N LYS A 1097 -22.42 -9.30 2.50
CA LYS A 1097 -21.38 -9.91 1.65
C LYS A 1097 -20.14 -9.01 1.57
N ALA A 1098 -20.34 -7.72 1.27
CA ALA A 1098 -19.25 -6.74 1.19
C ALA A 1098 -18.48 -6.62 2.52
N LEU A 1099 -19.19 -6.58 3.66
CA LEU A 1099 -18.58 -6.56 4.99
C LEU A 1099 -17.82 -7.84 5.31
N ALA A 1100 -18.35 -9.00 4.95
CA ALA A 1100 -17.68 -10.29 5.16
C ALA A 1100 -16.37 -10.36 4.35
N ASP A 1101 -16.36 -9.92 3.09
CA ASP A 1101 -15.13 -9.83 2.28
C ASP A 1101 -14.11 -8.88 2.92
N ARG A 1102 -14.54 -7.71 3.39
CA ARG A 1102 -13.66 -6.77 4.10
C ARG A 1102 -13.06 -7.37 5.37
N LEU A 1103 -13.85 -8.11 6.14
CA LEU A 1103 -13.38 -8.81 7.34
C LEU A 1103 -12.42 -9.95 7.02
N ALA A 1104 -12.63 -10.68 5.91
CA ALA A 1104 -11.71 -11.75 5.48
C ALA A 1104 -10.34 -11.19 5.09
N GLU A 1105 -10.31 -10.09 4.33
CA GLU A 1105 -9.08 -9.36 3.98
C GLU A 1105 -8.39 -8.76 5.22
N ALA A 1106 -9.15 -8.14 6.11
CA ALA A 1106 -8.64 -7.62 7.36
C ALA A 1106 -8.03 -8.73 8.24
N PHE A 1107 -8.63 -9.93 8.23
CA PHE A 1107 -8.08 -11.09 8.93
C PHE A 1107 -6.75 -11.54 8.30
N ALA A 1108 -6.64 -11.55 6.97
CA ALA A 1108 -5.38 -11.87 6.31
C ALA A 1108 -4.27 -10.85 6.69
N GLU A 1109 -4.60 -9.56 6.76
CA GLU A 1109 -3.64 -8.50 7.12
C GLU A 1109 -3.20 -8.58 8.58
N GLU A 1110 -4.15 -8.71 9.49
CA GLU A 1110 -3.90 -8.82 10.93
C GLU A 1110 -3.10 -10.10 11.24
N LEU A 1111 -3.49 -11.22 10.63
CA LEU A 1111 -2.78 -12.49 10.81
C LEU A 1111 -1.35 -12.38 10.27
N HIS A 1112 -1.14 -11.74 9.12
CA HIS A 1112 0.20 -11.51 8.59
C HIS A 1112 1.04 -10.62 9.52
N ALA A 1113 0.47 -9.54 10.07
CA ALA A 1113 1.16 -8.71 11.07
C ALA A 1113 1.56 -9.53 12.31
N ARG A 1114 0.68 -10.40 12.79
CA ARG A 1114 0.99 -11.34 13.88
C ARG A 1114 2.03 -12.38 13.49
N VAL A 1115 2.06 -12.84 12.25
CA VAL A 1115 3.15 -13.71 11.77
C VAL A 1115 4.49 -12.99 11.88
N ARG A 1116 4.58 -11.74 11.41
CA ARG A 1116 5.82 -10.97 11.46
C ARG A 1116 6.29 -10.63 12.87
N LYS A 1117 5.35 -10.33 13.77
CA LYS A 1117 5.63 -9.88 15.14
C LYS A 1117 5.72 -11.01 16.16
N GLU A 1118 4.83 -11.99 16.07
CA GLU A 1118 4.59 -13.01 17.11
C GLU A 1118 4.94 -14.42 16.65
N PHE A 1119 4.45 -14.88 15.48
CA PHE A 1119 4.49 -16.31 15.15
C PHE A 1119 5.77 -16.74 14.43
N TRP A 1120 6.17 -16.02 13.40
CA TRP A 1120 7.49 -16.17 12.79
C TRP A 1120 8.49 -15.21 13.44
N ALA A 1121 8.00 -14.03 13.82
CA ALA A 1121 8.71 -13.09 14.69
C ALA A 1121 10.06 -12.59 14.13
N TYR A 1122 10.16 -12.48 12.80
CA TYR A 1122 11.31 -11.87 12.14
C TYR A 1122 11.28 -10.33 12.15
N SER A 1123 10.17 -9.72 12.59
CA SER A 1123 9.98 -8.27 12.75
C SER A 1123 9.28 -7.93 14.07
N LYS A 1124 9.80 -8.42 15.21
CA LYS A 1124 9.20 -8.26 16.56
C LYS A 1124 8.91 -6.80 16.96
N LYS A 1125 9.75 -5.87 16.50
CA LYS A 1125 9.66 -4.43 16.83
C LYS A 1125 8.86 -3.61 15.80
N GLU A 1126 8.12 -4.27 14.91
CA GLU A 1126 7.27 -3.58 13.93
C GLU A 1126 6.16 -2.78 14.62
N ASP A 1127 6.14 -1.47 14.37
CA ASP A 1127 5.11 -0.53 14.82
C ASP A 1127 4.54 0.23 13.62
N LEU A 1128 3.75 -0.47 12.81
CA LEU A 1128 3.11 0.08 11.60
C LEU A 1128 1.63 0.32 11.83
N SER A 1129 1.12 1.44 11.32
CA SER A 1129 -0.32 1.71 11.30
C SER A 1129 -1.03 0.84 10.26
N ALA A 1130 -2.34 0.63 10.39
CA ALA A 1130 -3.13 -0.08 9.38
C ALA A 1130 -2.97 0.53 7.97
N SER A 1131 -2.83 1.86 7.86
CA SER A 1131 -2.57 2.53 6.58
C SER A 1131 -1.18 2.21 6.00
N ASP A 1132 -0.16 2.01 6.85
CA ASP A 1132 1.17 1.60 6.40
C ASP A 1132 1.18 0.13 5.96
N LEU A 1133 0.38 -0.72 6.62
CA LEU A 1133 0.17 -2.11 6.21
C LEU A 1133 -0.47 -2.19 4.82
N HIS A 1134 -1.54 -1.42 4.55
CA HIS A 1134 -2.17 -1.35 3.22
C HIS A 1134 -1.24 -0.82 2.13
N LYS A 1135 -0.19 -0.07 2.49
CA LYS A 1135 0.87 0.40 1.58
C LYS A 1135 2.06 -0.55 1.47
N LEU A 1136 1.97 -1.76 2.06
CA LEU A 1136 3.00 -2.79 2.03
C LEU A 1136 4.36 -2.32 2.60
N ARG A 1137 4.36 -1.49 3.65
CA ARG A 1137 5.58 -0.94 4.28
C ARG A 1137 6.27 -1.89 5.28
N TYR A 1138 6.00 -3.19 5.18
CA TYR A 1138 6.56 -4.23 6.05
C TYR A 1138 7.55 -5.13 5.30
N SER A 1139 8.42 -5.81 6.06
CA SER A 1139 9.35 -6.80 5.52
C SER A 1139 8.65 -8.14 5.26
N GLY A 1140 9.04 -8.82 4.19
CA GLY A 1140 8.42 -10.07 3.75
C GLY A 1140 7.14 -9.87 2.96
N ILE A 1141 6.68 -10.94 2.31
CA ILE A 1141 5.49 -10.94 1.46
C ILE A 1141 4.57 -12.12 1.76
N ARG A 1142 3.31 -12.01 1.28
CA ARG A 1142 2.32 -13.10 1.35
C ARG A 1142 1.65 -13.42 0.01
N PRO A 1143 2.37 -13.92 -1.01
CA PRO A 1143 1.79 -14.20 -2.32
C PRO A 1143 0.76 -15.32 -2.21
N ALA A 1144 -0.29 -15.23 -3.02
CA ALA A 1144 -1.37 -16.19 -3.04
C ALA A 1144 -1.49 -16.82 -4.43
N PRO A 1145 -1.77 -18.14 -4.53
CA PRO A 1145 -2.10 -18.76 -5.81
C PRO A 1145 -3.26 -18.05 -6.52
N GLY A 1146 -3.02 -17.67 -7.77
CA GLY A 1146 -3.87 -16.82 -8.61
C GLY A 1146 -3.42 -15.35 -8.72
N TYR A 1147 -2.44 -14.91 -7.92
CA TYR A 1147 -1.87 -13.57 -8.03
C TYR A 1147 -0.84 -13.52 -9.16
N PRO A 1148 -0.49 -12.33 -9.69
CA PRO A 1148 0.52 -12.22 -10.74
C PRO A 1148 1.89 -12.84 -10.40
N SER A 1149 2.26 -12.92 -9.11
CA SER A 1149 3.50 -13.55 -8.64
C SER A 1149 3.43 -15.08 -8.57
N GLN A 1150 2.23 -15.64 -8.54
CA GLN A 1150 1.97 -17.09 -8.60
C GLN A 1150 0.64 -17.33 -9.32
N PRO A 1151 0.60 -17.24 -10.66
CA PRO A 1151 -0.66 -17.26 -11.42
C PRO A 1151 -1.36 -18.62 -11.42
N ASP A 1152 -0.63 -19.72 -11.13
CA ASP A 1152 -1.25 -21.04 -11.07
C ASP A 1152 -2.12 -21.21 -9.82
N HIS A 1153 -3.43 -21.31 -10.02
CA HIS A 1153 -4.41 -21.54 -8.96
C HIS A 1153 -4.33 -22.92 -8.31
N THR A 1154 -3.81 -23.93 -9.02
CA THR A 1154 -3.76 -25.32 -8.57
C THR A 1154 -2.82 -25.54 -7.38
N GLU A 1155 -1.89 -24.61 -7.12
CA GLU A 1155 -1.04 -24.62 -5.94
C GLU A 1155 -1.85 -24.56 -4.63
N LYS A 1156 -3.13 -24.12 -4.69
CA LYS A 1156 -4.07 -24.26 -3.57
C LYS A 1156 -4.27 -25.73 -3.18
N HIS A 1157 -4.23 -26.69 -4.09
CA HIS A 1157 -4.33 -28.10 -3.71
C HIS A 1157 -3.18 -28.54 -2.80
N THR A 1158 -1.97 -28.09 -3.10
CA THR A 1158 -0.80 -28.33 -2.24
C THR A 1158 -1.01 -27.71 -0.87
N MET A 1159 -1.48 -26.46 -0.79
CA MET A 1159 -1.80 -25.80 0.47
C MET A 1159 -2.87 -26.56 1.28
N TRP A 1160 -3.97 -26.96 0.63
CA TRP A 1160 -5.09 -27.65 1.27
C TRP A 1160 -4.68 -29.02 1.80
N ARG A 1161 -3.86 -29.76 1.05
CA ARG A 1161 -3.33 -31.06 1.45
C ARG A 1161 -2.32 -30.93 2.59
N LEU A 1162 -1.37 -30.00 2.46
CA LEU A 1162 -0.29 -29.81 3.44
C LEU A 1162 -0.82 -29.39 4.81
N ALA A 1163 -1.77 -28.45 4.85
CA ALA A 1163 -2.30 -27.91 6.10
C ALA A 1163 -3.68 -28.45 6.50
N GLN A 1164 -4.23 -29.42 5.76
CA GLN A 1164 -5.56 -29.99 6.01
C GLN A 1164 -6.64 -28.90 6.19
N ILE A 1165 -6.60 -27.88 5.31
CA ILE A 1165 -7.35 -26.62 5.51
C ILE A 1165 -8.84 -26.87 5.63
N GLN A 1166 -9.41 -27.71 4.75
CA GLN A 1166 -10.83 -28.02 4.74
C GLN A 1166 -11.29 -28.73 6.02
N GLU A 1167 -10.54 -29.73 6.49
CA GLU A 1167 -10.90 -30.49 7.70
C GLU A 1167 -10.83 -29.62 8.95
N LYS A 1168 -9.84 -28.74 9.03
CA LYS A 1168 -9.57 -27.93 10.24
C LYS A 1168 -10.37 -26.64 10.31
N THR A 1169 -10.61 -25.97 9.18
CA THR A 1169 -11.26 -24.65 9.16
C THR A 1169 -12.67 -24.67 8.56
N GLY A 1170 -13.00 -25.68 7.75
CA GLY A 1170 -14.22 -25.74 6.95
C GLY A 1170 -14.16 -24.92 5.66
N ILE A 1171 -13.00 -24.35 5.30
CA ILE A 1171 -12.82 -23.63 4.04
C ILE A 1171 -12.61 -24.64 2.90
N CYS A 1172 -13.53 -24.66 1.95
CA CYS A 1172 -13.53 -25.62 0.84
C CYS A 1172 -13.01 -24.99 -0.46
N LEU A 1173 -12.51 -25.82 -1.38
CA LEU A 1173 -12.24 -25.43 -2.76
C LEU A 1173 -13.37 -25.92 -3.67
N THR A 1174 -13.76 -25.10 -4.64
CA THR A 1174 -14.67 -25.50 -5.73
C THR A 1174 -13.91 -26.24 -6.84
N GLU A 1175 -14.63 -26.77 -7.83
CA GLU A 1175 -14.03 -27.36 -9.05
C GLU A 1175 -13.12 -26.39 -9.81
N SER A 1176 -13.41 -25.09 -9.74
CA SER A 1176 -12.61 -24.01 -10.34
C SER A 1176 -11.53 -23.44 -9.39
N LEU A 1177 -11.33 -24.06 -8.22
CA LEU A 1177 -10.36 -23.64 -7.21
C LEU A 1177 -10.64 -22.26 -6.58
N ALA A 1178 -11.88 -21.80 -6.67
CA ALA A 1178 -12.38 -20.73 -5.83
C ALA A 1178 -12.60 -21.27 -4.40
N MET A 1179 -12.57 -20.38 -3.41
CA MET A 1179 -12.75 -20.75 -2.01
C MET A 1179 -14.21 -20.54 -1.58
N THR A 1180 -14.69 -21.43 -0.71
CA THR A 1180 -16.01 -21.31 -0.06
C THR A 1180 -15.83 -21.34 1.46
N PRO A 1181 -16.38 -20.37 2.22
CA PRO A 1181 -17.23 -19.26 1.77
C PRO A 1181 -16.46 -18.25 0.90
N ALA A 1182 -17.17 -17.45 0.09
CA ALA A 1182 -16.57 -16.51 -0.86
C ALA A 1182 -15.66 -15.47 -0.18
N ALA A 1183 -16.03 -15.06 1.04
CA ALA A 1183 -15.22 -14.23 1.92
C ALA A 1183 -14.09 -15.04 2.54
N ALA A 1184 -13.08 -15.39 1.74
CA ALA A 1184 -11.91 -16.15 2.15
C ALA A 1184 -10.64 -15.67 1.45
N VAL A 1185 -9.51 -15.77 2.15
CA VAL A 1185 -8.17 -15.37 1.67
C VAL A 1185 -7.16 -16.45 2.07
N SER A 1186 -6.26 -16.80 1.17
CA SER A 1186 -5.22 -17.81 1.41
C SER A 1186 -3.91 -17.39 0.75
N GLY A 1187 -2.77 -17.67 1.34
CA GLY A 1187 -1.48 -17.46 0.69
C GLY A 1187 -0.31 -18.13 1.41
N LEU A 1188 0.89 -17.96 0.85
CA LEU A 1188 2.16 -18.37 1.44
C LEU A 1188 2.81 -17.18 2.16
N TYR A 1189 3.74 -17.42 3.08
CA TYR A 1189 4.53 -16.39 3.76
C TYR A 1189 6.02 -16.55 3.44
N PHE A 1190 6.68 -15.43 3.15
CA PHE A 1190 8.12 -15.35 2.93
C PHE A 1190 8.71 -14.26 3.82
N SER A 1191 9.76 -14.61 4.58
CA SER A 1191 10.38 -13.72 5.56
C SER A 1191 11.57 -12.93 5.00
N ASN A 1192 12.12 -13.34 3.86
CA ASN A 1192 13.30 -12.73 3.27
C ASN A 1192 13.08 -11.23 3.02
N PRO A 1193 13.92 -10.33 3.55
CA PRO A 1193 13.74 -8.88 3.37
C PRO A 1193 13.80 -8.39 1.93
N LYS A 1194 14.39 -9.20 1.02
CA LYS A 1194 14.43 -8.90 -0.42
C LYS A 1194 13.23 -9.46 -1.20
N SER A 1195 12.32 -10.15 -0.53
CA SER A 1195 11.11 -10.67 -1.17
C SER A 1195 10.18 -9.52 -1.56
N THR A 1196 9.68 -9.54 -2.80
CA THR A 1196 8.82 -8.50 -3.37
C THR A 1196 7.69 -9.12 -4.19
N TYR A 1197 6.57 -8.40 -4.31
CA TYR A 1197 5.54 -8.76 -5.26
C TYR A 1197 5.97 -8.39 -6.68
N PHE A 1198 6.02 -9.38 -7.56
CA PHE A 1198 6.35 -9.20 -8.98
C PHE A 1198 5.30 -9.91 -9.85
N ALA A 1199 5.13 -9.51 -11.11
CA ALA A 1199 4.31 -10.25 -12.06
C ALA A 1199 5.20 -11.19 -12.86
N VAL A 1200 4.86 -12.48 -12.93
CA VAL A 1200 5.54 -13.48 -13.78
C VAL A 1200 5.53 -13.05 -15.25
N GLY A 1201 4.44 -12.40 -15.68
CA GLY A 1201 4.30 -11.90 -17.05
C GLY A 1201 4.05 -13.02 -18.05
N LYS A 1202 4.53 -12.83 -19.28
CA LYS A 1202 4.41 -13.80 -20.36
C LYS A 1202 5.51 -14.86 -20.27
N ILE A 1203 5.12 -16.14 -20.35
CA ILE A 1203 6.01 -17.31 -20.27
C ILE A 1203 6.05 -18.08 -21.59
N THR A 1204 7.23 -18.56 -21.93
CA THR A 1204 7.52 -19.31 -23.15
C THR A 1204 7.04 -20.76 -23.06
N LYS A 1205 6.92 -21.42 -24.21
CA LYS A 1205 6.53 -22.84 -24.28
C LYS A 1205 7.48 -23.76 -23.52
N GLU A 1206 8.79 -23.49 -23.59
CA GLU A 1206 9.81 -24.25 -22.87
C GLU A 1206 9.58 -24.26 -21.35
N GLN A 1207 9.26 -23.11 -20.76
CA GLN A 1207 8.96 -23.05 -19.32
C GLN A 1207 7.67 -23.78 -18.97
N VAL A 1208 6.65 -23.73 -19.83
CA VAL A 1208 5.39 -24.46 -19.61
C VAL A 1208 5.60 -25.97 -19.68
N GLU A 1209 6.40 -26.46 -20.63
CA GLU A 1209 6.78 -27.87 -20.74
C GLU A 1209 7.61 -28.32 -19.52
N ASP A 1210 8.56 -27.49 -19.07
CA ASP A 1210 9.32 -27.74 -17.85
C ASP A 1210 8.41 -27.79 -16.61
N TYR A 1211 7.53 -26.80 -16.45
CA TYR A 1211 6.60 -26.71 -15.33
C TYR A 1211 5.63 -27.90 -15.30
N ALA A 1212 5.07 -28.27 -16.45
CA ALA A 1212 4.19 -29.42 -16.60
C ALA A 1212 4.90 -30.73 -16.20
N ARG A 1213 6.17 -30.88 -16.60
CA ARG A 1213 7.02 -32.01 -16.20
C ARG A 1213 7.29 -32.01 -14.69
N ARG A 1214 7.67 -30.88 -14.09
CA ARG A 1214 7.96 -30.76 -12.65
C ARG A 1214 6.76 -31.08 -11.77
N LYS A 1215 5.56 -30.75 -12.27
CA LYS A 1215 4.28 -30.96 -11.57
C LYS A 1215 3.57 -32.26 -11.96
N GLU A 1216 4.16 -33.04 -12.86
CA GLU A 1216 3.65 -34.32 -13.36
C GLU A 1216 2.24 -34.22 -13.99
N ILE A 1217 1.97 -33.15 -14.74
CA ILE A 1217 0.70 -32.93 -15.45
C ILE A 1217 0.92 -32.84 -16.96
N PRO A 1218 -0.11 -33.08 -17.79
CA PRO A 1218 -0.05 -32.83 -19.23
C PRO A 1218 0.21 -31.34 -19.53
N VAL A 1219 1.00 -31.06 -20.57
CA VAL A 1219 1.28 -29.68 -21.03
C VAL A 1219 -0.02 -28.92 -21.30
N THR A 1220 -1.01 -29.57 -21.93
CA THR A 1220 -2.34 -28.99 -22.20
C THR A 1220 -3.09 -28.57 -20.95
N GLU A 1221 -2.87 -29.26 -19.82
CA GLU A 1221 -3.46 -28.90 -18.55
C GLU A 1221 -2.75 -27.70 -17.92
N ALA A 1222 -1.42 -27.65 -17.99
CA ALA A 1222 -0.65 -26.47 -17.58
C ALA A 1222 -1.01 -25.23 -18.41
N GLU A 1223 -1.13 -25.37 -19.73
CA GLU A 1223 -1.57 -24.33 -20.66
C GLU A 1223 -2.98 -23.80 -20.31
N LYS A 1224 -3.91 -24.69 -19.94
CA LYS A 1224 -5.26 -24.28 -19.52
C LYS A 1224 -5.24 -23.37 -18.29
N TRP A 1225 -4.48 -23.74 -17.25
CA TRP A 1225 -4.41 -22.96 -16.01
C TRP A 1225 -3.56 -21.69 -16.15
N LEU A 1226 -2.58 -21.69 -17.04
CA LEU A 1226 -1.66 -20.58 -17.29
C LEU A 1226 -2.01 -19.78 -18.56
N ALA A 1227 -3.19 -19.98 -19.15
CA ALA A 1227 -3.60 -19.36 -20.41
C ALA A 1227 -3.38 -17.83 -20.47
N PRO A 1228 -3.67 -17.04 -19.42
CA PRO A 1228 -3.40 -15.59 -19.44
C PRO A 1228 -1.91 -15.25 -19.57
N ASN A 1229 -1.02 -16.14 -19.14
CA ASN A 1229 0.41 -15.96 -19.05
C ASN A 1229 1.17 -16.51 -20.26
N LEU A 1230 0.53 -17.20 -21.21
CA LEU A 1230 1.24 -17.78 -22.36
C LEU A 1230 1.73 -16.69 -23.33
N ALA A 1231 3.00 -16.78 -23.73
CA ALA A 1231 3.64 -15.92 -24.74
C ALA A 1231 3.46 -16.43 -26.18
N TYR A 1232 2.74 -17.53 -26.35
CA TYR A 1232 2.54 -18.24 -27.61
C TYR A 1232 1.08 -18.68 -27.70
N ASP A 1233 0.61 -18.95 -28.92
CA ASP A 1233 -0.73 -19.46 -29.16
C ASP A 1233 -0.76 -20.98 -28.90
N THR A 1234 -1.86 -21.44 -28.29
CA THR A 1234 -2.12 -22.87 -28.04
C THR A 1234 -2.89 -23.45 -29.22
N ASP A 1235 -2.55 -24.68 -29.61
CA ASP A 1235 -3.16 -25.39 -30.75
C ASP A 1235 -4.58 -25.92 -30.45
#